data_AF-A0A3N7ZXG0-F1
#
_entry.id   AF-A0A3N7ZXG0-F1
#
_cell.length_a   1.000
_cell.length_b   1.000
_cell.length_c   1.000
_cell.angle_alpha   90.00
_cell.angle_beta   90.00
_cell.angle_gamma   90.00
#
_symmetry.space_group_name_H-M   'P 1'
#
loop_
_entity.id
_entity.type
_entity.pdbx_description
1 polymer ?
#
loop_
_entity_poly.entity_id
_entity_poly.type
_entity_poly.pdbx_seq_one_letter_code
_entity_poly.pdbx_strand_id
1 'polypeptide(L)'
;MNPDPMMDAVDKFECDHGVYPIAFDRRWHCGVHLQPDTKGKVHAIADGEVVAYRVCQHGIDGGVSHTGFVLLKHTTETGEGRTLTFYSLYMHLLPLAEYLQHSANAKDMPEFLQMPTGSVNKGAVTPAVSGEGKKVRRKDVLGWRGEYEGMPHLHFEIFMLPADFDAYFGRTQLGNSTPTPPTGTDWWGHAYFVIPAGSRFRRLPEKADARNKLHGIEFKPGQEGSNSLPLLVETYFSVGSKYTNVWSLAQDGTRTLLTPQPVEEKDYEYDLYKRATALYPSCPSDGYELLRFGRILSPSQTLAANARATWMQVNWAADKVGYIDINDSSIHKFSDADFLSSVGWQKVSEGNTPFSSDGLCDVDALKKMLNDAASHEVSAVTGETPEDHKTRVLSAYVKGHAQVRRQLRGLVCHAPSEWDSTNNGGRYVRLLDEGGFYHGNEKGYKDFMKYLKEVQFWDRTGLPAGQKLWFFHPLEFIRNFRRCGWLGKDEFSQIYSESNYISVRKAGEQYRELYRGSVSRVARKYGIVNSIRISHFLGQVAVESYYMMAVREASIAVPVAVRDSHESIAIELGGYLNAPARFVSYFHGYENSIRLGNTGSGDGVKFRGRGFKQLTGRYNYSEYWVFRGWLDGNSYDRAWFSKKPPGDGPVITNPERVGNDSYSCVDTAGFFCVRYPVEKTADIGMSKLASRAVSRIINPYDINSLPLRWAETQMAYQILGDKV
;
A
#
# COMPACT_ATOMS: atom_id res chain seq x y z
N MET A 1 -16.85 -4.16 5.20
CA MET A 1 -16.45 -4.80 3.92
C MET A 1 -14.94 -4.98 3.90
N ASN A 2 -14.44 -5.99 3.19
CA ASN A 2 -13.01 -6.32 3.07
C ASN A 2 -12.26 -5.19 2.33
N PRO A 3 -11.11 -4.70 2.84
CA PRO A 3 -10.42 -3.55 2.26
C PRO A 3 -9.81 -3.77 0.87
N ASP A 4 -9.66 -5.00 0.37
CA ASP A 4 -9.08 -5.26 -0.96
C ASP A 4 -9.79 -6.39 -1.74
N PRO A 5 -10.92 -6.08 -2.42
CA PRO A 5 -11.68 -7.05 -3.19
C PRO A 5 -10.90 -7.75 -4.31
N MET A 6 -9.85 -7.11 -4.84
CA MET A 6 -9.01 -7.70 -5.87
C MET A 6 -8.17 -8.82 -5.29
N MET A 7 -7.50 -8.59 -4.15
CA MET A 7 -6.72 -9.65 -3.51
C MET A 7 -7.60 -10.78 -2.98
N ASP A 8 -8.83 -10.49 -2.55
CA ASP A 8 -9.80 -11.54 -2.15
C ASP A 8 -10.23 -12.42 -3.32
N ALA A 9 -10.29 -11.86 -4.53
CA ALA A 9 -10.56 -12.64 -5.73
C ALA A 9 -9.36 -13.53 -6.07
N VAL A 10 -8.14 -12.99 -5.96
CA VAL A 10 -6.89 -13.73 -6.21
C VAL A 10 -6.69 -14.88 -5.22
N ASP A 11 -7.06 -14.69 -3.94
CA ASP A 11 -6.96 -15.73 -2.92
C ASP A 11 -7.69 -17.03 -3.28
N LYS A 12 -8.74 -16.95 -4.08
CA LYS A 12 -9.51 -18.12 -4.52
C LYS A 12 -8.75 -19.00 -5.52
N PHE A 13 -7.70 -18.47 -6.13
CA PHE A 13 -6.87 -19.20 -7.10
C PHE A 13 -5.65 -19.84 -6.45
N GLU A 14 -5.38 -19.61 -5.17
CA GLU A 14 -4.30 -20.33 -4.48
C GLU A 14 -4.66 -21.82 -4.36
N CYS A 15 -3.81 -22.67 -4.92
CA CYS A 15 -3.96 -24.12 -4.86
C CYS A 15 -3.44 -24.65 -3.52
N ASP A 16 -4.09 -25.68 -2.98
CA ASP A 16 -3.62 -26.36 -1.77
C ASP A 16 -2.50 -27.37 -2.05
N HIS A 17 -2.05 -27.49 -3.29
CA HIS A 17 -0.90 -28.26 -3.69
C HIS A 17 0.38 -27.44 -3.43
N GLY A 18 1.14 -27.79 -2.38
CA GLY A 18 2.30 -26.99 -1.94
C GLY A 18 1.85 -25.66 -1.32
N VAL A 19 1.63 -25.66 0.00
CA VAL A 19 1.12 -24.48 0.73
C VAL A 19 2.29 -23.79 1.38
N TYR A 20 2.59 -22.56 0.99
CA TYR A 20 3.68 -21.78 1.59
C TYR A 20 3.65 -21.83 3.14
N PRO A 21 4.79 -22.07 3.82
CA PRO A 21 6.15 -22.32 3.28
C PRO A 21 6.51 -23.81 3.12
N ILE A 22 5.52 -24.70 3.00
CA ILE A 22 5.64 -26.17 3.14
C ILE A 22 5.19 -26.89 1.86
N ALA A 23 6.11 -27.65 1.25
CA ALA A 23 5.84 -28.48 0.09
C ALA A 23 5.07 -29.75 0.48
N PHE A 24 4.50 -30.43 -0.51
CA PHE A 24 3.76 -31.68 -0.28
C PHE A 24 4.64 -32.79 0.32
N ASP A 25 5.95 -32.73 0.10
CA ASP A 25 6.98 -33.66 0.62
C ASP A 25 7.63 -33.17 1.92
N ARG A 26 7.02 -32.17 2.57
CA ARG A 26 7.48 -31.49 3.80
C ARG A 26 8.70 -30.59 3.63
N ARG A 27 9.28 -30.42 2.44
CA ARG A 27 10.41 -29.51 2.25
C ARG A 27 9.96 -28.05 2.24
N TRP A 28 10.93 -27.13 2.26
CA TRP A 28 10.67 -25.72 2.00
C TRP A 28 9.96 -25.54 0.65
N HIS A 29 8.85 -24.80 0.67
CA HIS A 29 8.14 -24.32 -0.50
C HIS A 29 8.14 -22.80 -0.45
N CYS A 30 8.98 -22.19 -1.27
CA CYS A 30 9.32 -20.78 -1.18
C CYS A 30 8.32 -19.84 -1.89
N GLY A 31 7.24 -20.42 -2.43
CA GLY A 31 6.21 -19.70 -3.17
C GLY A 31 4.81 -20.26 -2.96
N VAL A 32 3.91 -19.89 -3.85
CA VAL A 32 2.53 -20.38 -3.93
C VAL A 32 2.24 -20.87 -5.34
N HIS A 33 1.29 -21.80 -5.46
CA HIS A 33 0.73 -22.18 -6.76
C HIS A 33 -0.59 -21.46 -7.00
N LEU A 34 -0.70 -20.77 -8.13
CA LEU A 34 -1.93 -20.12 -8.57
C LEU A 34 -2.56 -20.90 -9.72
N GLN A 35 -3.79 -21.35 -9.55
CA GLN A 35 -4.56 -22.17 -10.47
C GLN A 35 -5.88 -21.48 -10.83
N PRO A 36 -5.86 -20.41 -11.63
CA PRO A 36 -7.09 -19.84 -12.16
C PRO A 36 -7.71 -20.78 -13.20
N ASP A 37 -9.04 -20.80 -13.25
CA ASP A 37 -9.84 -21.55 -14.25
C ASP A 37 -9.58 -21.07 -15.69
N THR A 38 -8.90 -19.93 -15.86
CA THR A 38 -8.58 -19.34 -17.15
C THR A 38 -7.18 -19.72 -17.63
N LYS A 39 -7.01 -19.86 -18.96
CA LYS A 39 -5.71 -19.88 -19.64
C LYS A 39 -5.10 -18.47 -19.65
N GLY A 40 -4.88 -17.91 -18.46
CA GLY A 40 -4.64 -16.48 -18.24
C GLY A 40 -3.23 -16.01 -18.62
N LYS A 41 -3.15 -14.73 -18.99
CA LYS A 41 -1.89 -13.97 -19.10
C LYS A 41 -1.26 -13.81 -17.72
N VAL A 42 0.05 -13.99 -17.64
CA VAL A 42 0.86 -13.71 -16.46
C VAL A 42 1.47 -12.33 -16.64
N HIS A 43 1.26 -11.44 -15.67
CA HIS A 43 1.70 -10.05 -15.76
C HIS A 43 2.72 -9.73 -14.67
N ALA A 44 3.67 -8.84 -14.97
CA ALA A 44 4.58 -8.30 -13.96
C ALA A 44 3.80 -7.50 -12.91
N ILE A 45 4.02 -7.80 -11.62
CA ILE A 45 3.32 -7.11 -10.51
C ILE A 45 3.81 -5.67 -10.29
N ALA A 46 5.03 -5.37 -10.73
CA ALA A 46 5.72 -4.09 -10.57
C ALA A 46 6.76 -3.91 -11.67
N ASP A 47 7.20 -2.67 -11.91
CA ASP A 47 8.35 -2.37 -12.76
C ASP A 47 9.57 -3.15 -12.24
N GLY A 48 10.38 -3.71 -13.15
CA GLY A 48 11.49 -4.56 -12.74
C GLY A 48 12.58 -4.72 -13.79
N GLU A 49 13.77 -5.00 -13.30
CA GLU A 49 14.91 -5.46 -14.10
C GLU A 49 14.87 -6.98 -14.19
N VAL A 50 15.06 -7.52 -15.38
CA VAL A 50 15.11 -8.97 -15.59
C VAL A 50 16.44 -9.47 -15.04
N VAL A 51 16.38 -10.45 -14.14
CA VAL A 51 17.57 -11.06 -13.52
C VAL A 51 18.00 -12.28 -14.33
N ALA A 52 17.05 -13.18 -14.60
CA ALA A 52 17.21 -14.35 -15.44
C ALA A 52 15.85 -14.76 -16.01
N TYR A 53 15.85 -15.47 -17.14
CA TYR A 53 14.64 -15.99 -17.73
C TYR A 53 14.90 -17.22 -18.60
N ARG A 54 13.83 -17.97 -18.89
CA ARG A 54 13.83 -19.11 -19.81
C ARG A 54 12.54 -19.10 -20.62
N VAL A 55 12.64 -19.06 -21.94
CA VAL A 55 11.52 -19.21 -22.85
C VAL A 55 11.65 -20.56 -23.53
N CYS A 56 10.66 -21.44 -23.33
CA CYS A 56 10.69 -22.79 -23.85
C CYS A 56 9.93 -22.89 -25.16
N GLN A 57 10.46 -23.66 -26.12
CA GLN A 57 9.69 -24.00 -27.33
C GLN A 57 8.68 -25.11 -27.05
N HIS A 58 9.06 -26.10 -26.25
CA HIS A 58 8.27 -27.28 -25.91
C HIS A 58 8.33 -27.56 -24.41
N GLY A 59 7.31 -28.21 -23.87
CA GLY A 59 7.38 -28.82 -22.54
C GLY A 59 8.34 -30.02 -22.48
N ILE A 60 8.69 -30.40 -21.26
CA ILE A 60 9.45 -31.61 -20.94
C ILE A 60 8.52 -32.70 -20.41
N ASP A 61 9.07 -33.89 -20.12
CA ASP A 61 8.33 -35.03 -19.55
C ASP A 61 7.09 -35.46 -20.37
N GLY A 62 7.24 -35.48 -21.70
CA GLY A 62 6.12 -35.77 -22.60
C GLY A 62 5.18 -34.58 -22.86
N GLY A 63 5.56 -33.38 -22.39
CA GLY A 63 4.85 -32.12 -22.62
C GLY A 63 4.07 -31.59 -21.41
N VAL A 64 3.99 -32.36 -20.32
CA VAL A 64 3.16 -32.04 -19.14
C VAL A 64 3.88 -31.21 -18.08
N SER A 65 5.15 -30.88 -18.31
CA SER A 65 5.96 -30.07 -17.40
C SER A 65 6.55 -28.89 -18.14
N HIS A 66 6.22 -27.68 -17.71
CA HIS A 66 6.71 -26.43 -18.28
C HIS A 66 7.75 -25.81 -17.37
N THR A 67 8.93 -25.53 -17.93
CA THR A 67 10.06 -24.96 -17.16
C THR A 67 10.33 -23.50 -17.47
N GLY A 68 9.46 -22.86 -18.28
CA GLY A 68 9.59 -21.45 -18.63
C GLY A 68 9.44 -20.56 -17.40
N PHE A 69 10.24 -19.50 -17.31
CA PHE A 69 10.17 -18.57 -16.19
C PHE A 69 10.72 -17.18 -16.51
N VAL A 70 10.34 -16.23 -15.66
CA VAL A 70 10.97 -14.91 -15.57
C VAL A 70 11.25 -14.60 -14.10
N LEU A 71 12.49 -14.23 -13.77
CA LEU A 71 12.89 -13.71 -12.47
C LEU A 71 13.14 -12.20 -12.59
N LEU A 72 12.43 -11.41 -11.79
CA LEU A 72 12.53 -9.95 -11.79
C LEU A 72 13.12 -9.45 -10.48
N LYS A 73 13.93 -8.39 -10.56
CA LYS A 73 14.33 -7.55 -9.43
C LYS A 73 13.53 -6.25 -9.49
N HIS A 74 12.93 -5.89 -8.37
CA HIS A 74 12.15 -4.68 -8.21
C HIS A 74 12.83 -3.74 -7.23
N THR A 75 12.71 -2.44 -7.49
CA THR A 75 13.11 -1.38 -6.57
C THR A 75 12.01 -0.36 -6.56
N THR A 76 11.40 -0.12 -5.40
CA THR A 76 10.34 0.87 -5.25
C THR A 76 10.51 1.68 -3.98
N GLU A 77 10.07 2.94 -4.01
CA GLU A 77 10.02 3.77 -2.81
C GLU A 77 8.73 3.49 -2.05
N THR A 78 8.86 3.26 -0.74
CA THR A 78 7.73 3.07 0.17
C THR A 78 7.88 4.01 1.35
N GLY A 79 6.79 4.65 1.76
CA GLY A 79 6.81 5.54 2.91
C GLY A 79 7.87 6.64 2.82
N GLU A 80 8.31 7.15 3.96
CA GLU A 80 9.21 8.31 3.99
C GLU A 80 10.68 7.90 3.84
N GLY A 81 11.14 7.84 2.58
CA GLY A 81 12.56 7.65 2.25
C GLY A 81 13.08 6.24 2.48
N ARG A 82 12.22 5.22 2.36
CA ARG A 82 12.61 3.81 2.41
C ARG A 82 12.48 3.18 1.02
N THR A 83 13.56 2.56 0.57
CA THR A 83 13.59 1.82 -0.70
C THR A 83 13.41 0.34 -0.41
N LEU A 84 12.40 -0.26 -1.00
CA LEU A 84 12.14 -1.70 -0.96
C LEU A 84 12.74 -2.34 -2.21
N THR A 85 13.71 -3.25 -2.02
CA THR A 85 14.25 -4.09 -3.09
C THR A 85 13.86 -5.53 -2.84
N PHE A 86 13.12 -6.10 -3.79
CA PHE A 86 12.64 -7.49 -3.70
C PHE A 86 12.66 -8.14 -5.07
N TYR A 87 12.52 -9.46 -5.08
CA TYR A 87 12.53 -10.27 -6.28
C TYR A 87 11.19 -10.98 -6.42
N SER A 88 10.73 -11.18 -7.66
CA SER A 88 9.58 -12.03 -7.94
C SER A 88 9.89 -13.04 -9.05
N LEU A 89 9.55 -14.30 -8.80
CA LEU A 89 9.75 -15.41 -9.74
C LEU A 89 8.39 -15.87 -10.27
N TYR A 90 8.25 -15.92 -11.60
CA TYR A 90 7.07 -16.46 -12.28
C TYR A 90 7.50 -17.72 -13.02
N MET A 91 7.10 -18.89 -12.52
CA MET A 91 7.58 -20.20 -12.98
C MET A 91 6.41 -21.05 -13.52
N HIS A 92 6.73 -21.99 -14.42
CA HIS A 92 5.78 -22.78 -15.21
C HIS A 92 5.03 -21.96 -16.27
N LEU A 93 5.77 -21.12 -17.00
CA LEU A 93 5.24 -20.39 -18.14
C LEU A 93 5.09 -21.30 -19.37
N LEU A 94 3.97 -21.10 -20.09
CA LEU A 94 3.58 -21.88 -21.26
C LEU A 94 4.67 -21.87 -22.35
N PRO A 95 4.97 -23.01 -23.01
CA PRO A 95 5.89 -23.10 -24.15
C PRO A 95 5.30 -22.50 -25.43
N LEU A 96 6.15 -21.90 -26.27
CA LEU A 96 5.74 -21.20 -27.49
C LEU A 96 4.97 -22.09 -28.49
N ALA A 97 5.29 -23.39 -28.58
CA ALA A 97 4.58 -24.31 -29.48
C ALA A 97 3.10 -24.50 -29.15
N GLU A 98 2.67 -24.18 -27.92
CA GLU A 98 1.30 -24.39 -27.44
C GLU A 98 0.44 -23.11 -27.51
N TYR A 99 1.04 -21.96 -27.89
CA TYR A 99 0.37 -20.66 -27.82
C TYR A 99 -0.91 -20.59 -28.67
N LEU A 100 -0.87 -21.13 -29.90
CA LEU A 100 -2.03 -21.16 -30.79
C LEU A 100 -3.21 -21.91 -30.16
N GLN A 101 -2.95 -23.01 -29.46
CA GLN A 101 -3.97 -23.83 -28.80
C GLN A 101 -4.52 -23.18 -27.52
N HIS A 102 -3.82 -22.16 -27.00
CA HIS A 102 -4.16 -21.43 -25.79
C HIS A 102 -4.68 -20.01 -26.08
N SER A 103 -4.90 -19.66 -27.36
CA SER A 103 -5.25 -18.30 -27.79
C SER A 103 -4.27 -17.25 -27.24
N ALA A 104 -3.02 -17.66 -27.06
CA ALA A 104 -1.92 -16.82 -26.61
C ALA A 104 -1.20 -16.22 -27.83
N ASN A 105 -0.66 -15.02 -27.66
CA ASN A 105 0.03 -14.29 -28.72
C ASN A 105 1.35 -13.74 -28.20
N ALA A 106 2.47 -14.32 -28.66
CA ALA A 106 3.80 -13.90 -28.20
C ALA A 106 4.08 -12.41 -28.44
N LYS A 107 3.43 -11.78 -29.43
CA LYS A 107 3.56 -10.34 -29.70
C LYS A 107 3.05 -9.44 -28.58
N ASP A 108 2.28 -9.96 -27.63
CA ASP A 108 1.84 -9.20 -26.45
C ASP A 108 2.93 -9.15 -25.37
N MET A 109 3.99 -9.95 -25.48
CA MET A 109 5.14 -9.95 -24.57
C MET A 109 6.25 -9.01 -25.07
N PRO A 110 7.13 -8.51 -24.18
CA PRO A 110 8.39 -7.89 -24.58
C PRO A 110 9.18 -8.74 -25.60
N GLU A 111 9.85 -8.09 -26.56
CA GLU A 111 10.52 -8.72 -27.71
C GLU A 111 11.47 -9.86 -27.30
N PHE A 112 12.20 -9.69 -26.20
CA PHE A 112 13.17 -10.69 -25.71
C PHE A 112 12.52 -11.98 -25.16
N LEU A 113 11.20 -11.99 -24.93
CA LEU A 113 10.44 -13.15 -24.50
C LEU A 113 9.74 -13.87 -25.66
N GLN A 114 9.82 -13.34 -26.89
CA GLN A 114 9.05 -13.86 -28.03
C GLN A 114 9.71 -15.09 -28.70
N MET A 115 10.96 -15.38 -28.37
CA MET A 115 11.76 -16.45 -28.97
C MET A 115 12.36 -17.35 -27.89
N PRO A 116 12.59 -18.65 -28.17
CA PRO A 116 13.16 -19.56 -27.19
C PRO A 116 14.61 -19.16 -26.83
N THR A 117 14.99 -19.35 -25.56
CA THR A 117 16.31 -18.94 -25.04
C THR A 117 17.45 -19.90 -25.43
N GLY A 118 17.14 -21.00 -26.10
CA GLY A 118 18.13 -21.97 -26.56
C GLY A 118 17.51 -23.01 -27.51
N SER A 119 18.07 -24.21 -27.50
CA SER A 119 17.67 -25.29 -28.42
C SER A 119 16.16 -25.59 -28.37
N VAL A 120 15.60 -25.91 -29.54
CA VAL A 120 14.18 -26.24 -29.75
C VAL A 120 13.89 -27.75 -29.72
N ASN A 121 14.85 -28.56 -29.26
CA ASN A 121 14.69 -30.01 -29.19
C ASN A 121 13.60 -30.40 -28.18
N LYS A 122 12.65 -31.27 -28.59
CA LYS A 122 11.61 -31.79 -27.70
C LYS A 122 12.23 -32.61 -26.56
N GLY A 123 11.70 -32.42 -25.35
CA GLY A 123 12.08 -33.19 -24.16
C GLY A 123 13.40 -32.77 -23.49
N ALA A 124 14.15 -31.83 -24.06
CA ALA A 124 15.34 -31.25 -23.42
C ALA A 124 14.96 -29.98 -22.65
N VAL A 125 15.61 -29.75 -21.51
CA VAL A 125 15.45 -28.49 -20.77
C VAL A 125 16.11 -27.36 -21.57
N THR A 126 15.31 -26.37 -21.99
CA THR A 126 15.86 -25.17 -22.64
C THR A 126 16.77 -24.42 -21.66
N PRO A 127 17.98 -23.99 -22.04
CA PRO A 127 18.86 -23.28 -21.11
C PRO A 127 18.25 -21.94 -20.67
N ALA A 128 18.45 -21.60 -19.38
CA ALA A 128 18.17 -20.27 -18.87
C ALA A 128 19.27 -19.29 -19.30
N VAL A 129 18.92 -18.01 -19.41
CA VAL A 129 19.85 -16.93 -19.74
C VAL A 129 19.74 -15.80 -18.72
N SER A 130 20.81 -15.02 -18.58
CA SER A 130 20.81 -13.80 -17.76
C SER A 130 19.94 -12.72 -18.39
N GLY A 131 19.39 -11.81 -17.58
CA GLY A 131 18.53 -10.75 -18.08
C GLY A 131 19.26 -9.63 -18.84
N GLU A 132 20.57 -9.46 -18.64
CA GLU A 132 21.42 -8.51 -19.39
C GLU A 132 20.87 -7.06 -19.46
N GLY A 133 20.34 -6.56 -18.33
CA GLY A 133 19.83 -5.18 -18.24
C GLY A 133 18.46 -4.94 -18.88
N LYS A 134 17.80 -5.99 -19.40
CA LYS A 134 16.42 -5.92 -19.91
C LYS A 134 15.47 -5.52 -18.78
N LYS A 135 14.41 -4.79 -19.13
CA LYS A 135 13.42 -4.26 -18.17
C LYS A 135 12.01 -4.59 -18.62
N VAL A 136 11.12 -4.70 -17.66
CA VAL A 136 9.68 -4.83 -17.85
C VAL A 136 8.96 -3.80 -16.98
N ARG A 137 7.77 -3.39 -17.41
CA ARG A 137 6.89 -2.51 -16.65
C ARG A 137 5.83 -3.34 -15.93
N ARG A 138 5.28 -2.79 -14.85
CA ARG A 138 4.07 -3.29 -14.20
C ARG A 138 2.99 -3.48 -15.28
N LYS A 139 2.31 -4.63 -15.25
CA LYS A 139 1.29 -5.07 -16.23
C LYS A 139 1.81 -5.46 -17.60
N ASP A 140 3.12 -5.48 -17.87
CA ASP A 140 3.64 -6.16 -19.07
C ASP A 140 3.33 -7.66 -18.97
N VAL A 141 2.99 -8.27 -20.11
CA VAL A 141 2.74 -9.71 -20.21
C VAL A 141 4.07 -10.45 -20.23
N LEU A 142 4.32 -11.27 -19.22
CA LEU A 142 5.53 -12.09 -19.10
C LEU A 142 5.39 -13.47 -19.76
N GLY A 143 4.15 -13.89 -20.00
CA GLY A 143 3.82 -15.19 -20.55
C GLY A 143 2.37 -15.58 -20.28
N TRP A 144 2.09 -16.86 -20.44
CA TRP A 144 0.80 -17.47 -20.10
C TRP A 144 1.01 -18.56 -19.07
N ARG A 145 -0.01 -18.80 -18.25
CA ARG A 145 -0.01 -19.91 -17.30
C ARG A 145 0.20 -21.23 -18.04
N GLY A 146 1.27 -21.93 -17.70
CA GLY A 146 1.55 -23.29 -18.15
C GLY A 146 1.04 -24.33 -17.16
N GLU A 147 1.78 -25.43 -17.07
CA GLU A 147 1.51 -26.54 -16.16
C GLU A 147 2.81 -27.22 -15.70
N TYR A 148 2.72 -27.94 -14.59
CA TYR A 148 3.80 -28.79 -14.09
C TYR A 148 3.23 -30.13 -13.62
N GLU A 149 3.83 -31.23 -14.08
CA GLU A 149 3.33 -32.59 -13.83
C GLU A 149 1.83 -32.74 -14.16
N GLY A 150 1.37 -32.08 -15.23
CA GLY A 150 -0.02 -32.07 -15.67
C GLY A 150 -0.96 -31.22 -14.82
N MET A 151 -0.45 -30.52 -13.79
CA MET A 151 -1.24 -29.58 -13.00
C MET A 151 -1.19 -28.18 -13.60
N PRO A 152 -2.34 -27.61 -13.98
CA PRO A 152 -2.39 -26.35 -14.70
C PRO A 152 -2.26 -25.15 -13.75
N HIS A 153 -1.05 -24.87 -13.26
CA HIS A 153 -0.78 -23.78 -12.31
C HIS A 153 0.39 -22.86 -12.73
N LEU A 154 0.51 -21.72 -12.04
CA LEU A 154 1.70 -20.86 -12.02
C LEU A 154 2.35 -21.02 -10.66
N HIS A 155 3.66 -21.28 -10.60
CA HIS A 155 4.41 -21.15 -9.35
C HIS A 155 4.94 -19.71 -9.22
N PHE A 156 4.69 -19.07 -8.08
CA PHE A 156 5.00 -17.66 -7.85
C PHE A 156 5.72 -17.47 -6.52
N GLU A 157 6.88 -16.82 -6.54
CA GLU A 157 7.67 -16.52 -5.33
C GLU A 157 7.92 -15.01 -5.17
N ILE A 158 8.06 -14.57 -3.92
CA ILE A 158 8.61 -13.25 -3.58
C ILE A 158 9.69 -13.43 -2.51
N PHE A 159 10.87 -12.86 -2.75
CA PHE A 159 11.98 -12.93 -1.82
C PHE A 159 12.88 -11.70 -1.82
N MET A 160 13.76 -11.63 -0.83
CA MET A 160 14.79 -10.61 -0.70
C MET A 160 16.14 -11.23 -0.36
N LEU A 161 17.21 -10.58 -0.82
CA LEU A 161 18.56 -10.86 -0.32
C LEU A 161 18.68 -10.41 1.15
N PRO A 162 19.53 -11.06 1.98
CA PRO A 162 19.70 -10.68 3.38
C PRO A 162 20.01 -9.19 3.61
N ALA A 163 20.90 -8.61 2.80
CA ALA A 163 21.27 -7.20 2.94
C ALA A 163 20.09 -6.24 2.63
N ASP A 164 19.32 -6.53 1.57
CA ASP A 164 18.15 -5.74 1.20
C ASP A 164 17.03 -5.87 2.26
N PHE A 165 16.85 -7.08 2.78
CA PHE A 165 15.92 -7.35 3.87
C PHE A 165 16.28 -6.56 5.12
N ASP A 166 17.52 -6.64 5.60
CA ASP A 166 17.95 -5.95 6.82
C ASP A 166 17.89 -4.42 6.64
N ALA A 167 18.25 -3.89 5.46
CA ALA A 167 18.16 -2.47 5.15
C ALA A 167 16.74 -1.92 5.27
N TYR A 168 15.74 -2.72 4.86
CA TYR A 168 14.33 -2.34 4.93
C TYR A 168 13.69 -2.66 6.27
N PHE A 169 13.66 -3.95 6.63
CA PHE A 169 12.94 -4.50 7.77
C PHE A 169 13.65 -4.29 9.11
N GLY A 170 14.96 -4.03 9.12
CA GLY A 170 15.69 -3.68 10.34
C GLY A 170 15.21 -2.38 11.01
N ARG A 171 14.41 -1.56 10.28
CA ARG A 171 13.76 -0.35 10.80
C ARG A 171 12.29 -0.56 11.22
N THR A 172 11.77 -1.79 11.11
CA THR A 172 10.38 -2.15 11.43
C THR A 172 10.31 -2.91 12.76
N GLN A 173 9.12 -3.38 13.16
CA GLN A 173 8.93 -4.23 14.34
C GLN A 173 8.87 -5.73 13.98
N LEU A 174 9.18 -6.12 12.73
CA LEU A 174 9.18 -7.52 12.31
C LEU A 174 10.14 -8.35 13.17
N GLY A 175 9.59 -9.37 13.85
CA GLY A 175 10.36 -10.25 14.74
C GLY A 175 10.65 -9.66 16.12
N ASN A 176 10.17 -8.47 16.45
CA ASN A 176 10.25 -7.90 17.80
C ASN A 176 9.11 -8.43 18.67
N SER A 177 9.43 -9.16 19.75
CA SER A 177 8.45 -9.68 20.70
C SER A 177 7.88 -8.62 21.64
N THR A 178 8.56 -7.48 21.80
CA THR A 178 8.12 -6.34 22.60
C THR A 178 8.18 -5.08 21.74
N PRO A 179 7.25 -4.91 20.78
CA PRO A 179 7.28 -3.81 19.84
C PRO A 179 7.17 -2.46 20.53
N THR A 180 7.97 -1.50 20.07
CA THR A 180 7.98 -0.11 20.57
C THR A 180 7.45 0.84 19.51
N PRO A 181 6.57 1.80 19.84
CA PRO A 181 6.03 2.74 18.85
C PRO A 181 7.13 3.45 18.06
N PRO A 182 7.04 3.52 16.72
CA PRO A 182 8.03 4.21 15.91
C PRO A 182 7.98 5.73 16.16
N THR A 183 9.15 6.38 16.18
CA THR A 183 9.26 7.84 16.31
C THR A 183 9.12 8.57 14.96
N GLY A 184 9.33 7.85 13.85
CA GLY A 184 9.19 8.36 12.50
C GLY A 184 7.74 8.61 12.08
N THR A 185 7.58 9.23 10.92
CA THR A 185 6.32 9.63 10.27
C THR A 185 5.82 8.59 9.26
N ASP A 186 6.49 7.43 9.20
CA ASP A 186 6.04 6.36 8.33
C ASP A 186 4.80 5.67 8.88
N TRP A 187 3.82 5.51 8.01
CA TRP A 187 2.48 5.08 8.37
C TRP A 187 1.71 4.76 7.08
N TRP A 188 1.08 3.61 7.01
CA TRP A 188 0.09 3.28 5.98
C TRP A 188 -0.82 2.16 6.43
N GLY A 189 -1.85 1.88 5.62
CA GLY A 189 -2.81 0.83 5.87
C GLY A 189 -3.59 1.04 7.17
N HIS A 190 -3.77 -0.04 7.90
CA HIS A 190 -4.54 -0.04 9.15
C HIS A 190 -3.76 0.57 10.29
N ALA A 191 -4.47 1.11 11.28
CA ALA A 191 -3.92 1.64 12.52
C ALA A 191 -4.15 0.65 13.65
N TYR A 192 -3.14 0.39 14.46
CA TYR A 192 -3.19 -0.53 15.59
C TYR A 192 -2.87 0.19 16.91
N PHE A 193 -3.71 -0.03 17.91
CA PHE A 193 -3.55 0.49 19.27
C PHE A 193 -3.41 -0.68 20.24
N VAL A 194 -2.33 -0.70 21.01
CA VAL A 194 -2.15 -1.67 22.10
C VAL A 194 -2.49 -0.98 23.40
N ILE A 195 -3.64 -1.34 23.98
CA ILE A 195 -4.15 -0.79 25.23
C ILE A 195 -3.75 -1.74 26.37
N PRO A 196 -3.06 -1.26 27.41
CA PRO A 196 -2.62 -2.12 28.51
C PRO A 196 -3.80 -2.66 29.33
N ALA A 197 -3.58 -3.75 30.06
CA ALA A 197 -4.55 -4.26 31.02
C ALA A 197 -4.84 -3.22 32.12
N GLY A 198 -6.08 -3.19 32.61
CA GLY A 198 -6.51 -2.28 33.66
C GLY A 198 -6.80 -0.84 33.21
N SER A 199 -6.75 -0.55 31.90
CA SER A 199 -7.17 0.74 31.36
C SER A 199 -8.66 1.00 31.64
N ARG A 200 -8.98 2.26 31.97
CA ARG A 200 -10.34 2.67 32.33
C ARG A 200 -11.09 3.19 31.11
N PHE A 201 -12.31 2.70 30.93
CA PHE A 201 -13.23 3.13 29.89
C PHE A 201 -14.37 3.94 30.50
N ARG A 202 -14.75 5.00 29.79
CA ARG A 202 -15.82 5.91 30.17
C ARG A 202 -17.11 5.60 29.41
N ARG A 203 -18.25 5.94 29.99
CA ARG A 203 -19.54 5.88 29.29
C ARG A 203 -19.61 6.88 28.13
N LEU A 204 -19.00 8.05 28.29
CA LEU A 204 -18.89 9.11 27.28
C LEU A 204 -17.51 9.77 27.39
N PRO A 205 -17.04 10.45 26.33
CA PRO A 205 -15.89 11.35 26.43
C PRO A 205 -16.00 12.31 27.63
N GLU A 206 -14.87 12.62 28.26
CA GLU A 206 -14.86 13.66 29.29
C GLU A 206 -15.32 15.00 28.70
N LYS A 207 -16.08 15.77 29.50
CA LYS A 207 -16.69 17.05 29.12
C LYS A 207 -17.80 16.96 28.05
N ALA A 208 -18.30 15.76 27.73
CA ALA A 208 -19.55 15.65 26.97
C ALA A 208 -20.70 16.31 27.73
N ASP A 209 -21.54 17.05 27.01
CA ASP A 209 -22.70 17.74 27.58
C ASP A 209 -23.87 16.78 27.87
N ALA A 210 -24.96 17.30 28.45
CA ALA A 210 -26.16 16.53 28.77
C ALA A 210 -26.89 15.92 27.55
N ARG A 211 -26.51 16.34 26.32
CA ARG A 211 -27.03 15.79 25.06
C ARG A 211 -26.06 14.77 24.47
N ASN A 212 -25.08 14.31 25.25
CA ASN A 212 -24.02 13.39 24.86
C ASN A 212 -23.12 13.95 23.74
N LYS A 213 -22.90 15.27 23.71
CA LYS A 213 -22.07 15.92 22.70
C LYS A 213 -20.80 16.52 23.30
N LEU A 214 -19.67 16.32 22.63
CA LEU A 214 -18.42 17.04 22.91
C LEU A 214 -18.18 18.03 21.76
N HIS A 215 -18.19 19.33 22.08
CA HIS A 215 -18.08 20.41 21.09
C HIS A 215 -19.05 20.27 19.91
N GLY A 216 -20.28 19.79 20.17
CA GLY A 216 -21.32 19.57 19.15
C GLY A 216 -21.23 18.25 18.39
N ILE A 217 -20.16 17.45 18.56
CA ILE A 217 -20.05 16.09 18.02
C ILE A 217 -20.74 15.11 18.97
N GLU A 218 -21.68 14.33 18.45
CA GLU A 218 -22.44 13.35 19.21
C GLU A 218 -21.66 12.05 19.44
N PHE A 219 -21.78 11.50 20.64
CA PHE A 219 -21.21 10.23 21.05
C PHE A 219 -22.32 9.33 21.62
N LYS A 220 -22.40 8.10 21.12
CA LYS A 220 -23.37 7.11 21.61
C LYS A 220 -22.91 6.62 22.99
N PRO A 221 -23.72 6.72 24.05
CA PRO A 221 -23.31 6.25 25.37
C PRO A 221 -22.90 4.78 25.36
N GLY A 222 -21.69 4.51 25.85
CA GLY A 222 -21.20 3.18 26.15
C GLY A 222 -21.41 2.80 27.61
N GLN A 223 -20.49 2.00 28.13
CA GLN A 223 -20.47 1.46 29.48
C GLN A 223 -19.12 1.77 30.11
N GLU A 224 -19.14 2.17 31.38
CA GLU A 224 -17.92 2.33 32.18
C GLU A 224 -17.39 0.97 32.60
N GLY A 225 -16.07 0.85 32.68
CA GLY A 225 -15.43 -0.40 33.06
C GLY A 225 -13.92 -0.38 32.83
N SER A 226 -13.31 -1.56 32.88
CA SER A 226 -11.90 -1.76 32.61
C SER A 226 -11.66 -3.11 31.96
N ASN A 227 -10.66 -3.20 31.10
CA ASN A 227 -10.21 -4.45 30.51
C ASN A 227 -9.32 -5.24 31.50
N SER A 228 -9.50 -6.55 31.59
CA SER A 228 -8.66 -7.43 32.42
C SER A 228 -7.36 -7.86 31.72
N LEU A 229 -7.40 -7.99 30.39
CA LEU A 229 -6.27 -8.32 29.54
C LEU A 229 -5.93 -7.14 28.62
N PRO A 230 -4.67 -7.00 28.15
CA PRO A 230 -4.33 -6.03 27.12
C PRO A 230 -5.22 -6.21 25.88
N LEU A 231 -5.51 -5.12 25.18
CA LEU A 231 -6.30 -5.13 23.95
C LEU A 231 -5.43 -4.74 22.76
N LEU A 232 -5.62 -5.44 21.65
CA LEU A 232 -5.21 -4.98 20.33
C LEU A 232 -6.44 -4.43 19.63
N VAL A 233 -6.42 -3.14 19.30
CA VAL A 233 -7.49 -2.48 18.55
C VAL A 233 -6.96 -2.18 17.16
N GLU A 234 -7.60 -2.71 16.13
CA GLU A 234 -7.36 -2.35 14.74
C GLU A 234 -8.43 -1.37 14.28
N THR A 235 -8.02 -0.32 13.57
CA THR A 235 -8.95 0.57 12.86
C THR A 235 -8.54 0.78 11.41
N TYR A 236 -9.54 0.86 10.54
CA TYR A 236 -9.32 1.12 9.11
C TYR A 236 -10.50 1.88 8.50
N PHE A 237 -10.28 2.51 7.35
CA PHE A 237 -11.29 3.29 6.64
C PHE A 237 -11.62 2.62 5.31
N SER A 238 -12.91 2.57 4.97
CA SER A 238 -13.37 2.07 3.67
C SER A 238 -14.67 2.75 3.27
N VAL A 239 -14.64 3.43 2.11
CA VAL A 239 -15.78 4.11 1.47
C VAL A 239 -16.56 5.00 2.44
N GLY A 240 -15.85 5.84 3.21
CA GLY A 240 -16.47 6.78 4.13
C GLY A 240 -16.66 6.30 5.56
N SER A 241 -16.66 4.98 5.79
CA SER A 241 -16.83 4.40 7.12
C SER A 241 -15.48 4.13 7.78
N LYS A 242 -15.44 4.26 9.11
CA LYS A 242 -14.36 3.72 9.93
C LYS A 242 -14.82 2.37 10.49
N TYR A 243 -13.96 1.38 10.48
CA TYR A 243 -14.19 0.06 11.04
C TYR A 243 -13.23 -0.20 12.18
N THR A 244 -13.70 -0.88 13.22
CA THR A 244 -12.89 -1.24 14.39
C THR A 244 -13.01 -2.73 14.69
N ASN A 245 -11.88 -3.42 14.82
CA ASN A 245 -11.79 -4.76 15.37
C ASN A 245 -11.03 -4.72 16.70
N VAL A 246 -11.45 -5.52 17.67
CA VAL A 246 -10.79 -5.59 18.97
C VAL A 246 -10.53 -7.03 19.37
N TRP A 247 -9.30 -7.31 19.79
CA TRP A 247 -8.91 -8.59 20.38
C TRP A 247 -8.40 -8.36 21.81
N SER A 248 -8.72 -9.27 22.73
CA SER A 248 -7.95 -9.41 23.96
C SER A 248 -6.70 -10.26 23.71
N LEU A 249 -5.59 -9.90 24.36
CA LEU A 249 -4.30 -10.58 24.24
C LEU A 249 -3.99 -11.33 25.54
N ALA A 250 -3.87 -12.66 25.48
CA ALA A 250 -3.39 -13.46 26.59
C ALA A 250 -1.85 -13.46 26.67
N GLN A 251 -1.29 -13.88 27.80
CA GLN A 251 0.17 -13.89 28.03
C GLN A 251 0.92 -14.85 27.09
N ASP A 252 0.26 -15.89 26.61
CA ASP A 252 0.78 -16.87 25.64
C ASP A 252 0.71 -16.36 24.18
N GLY A 253 0.23 -15.12 23.96
CA GLY A 253 0.04 -14.53 22.64
C GLY A 253 -1.28 -14.90 21.97
N THR A 254 -2.13 -15.72 22.61
CA THR A 254 -3.45 -16.06 22.10
C THR A 254 -4.33 -14.82 22.00
N ARG A 255 -4.97 -14.65 20.84
CA ARG A 255 -5.88 -13.53 20.57
C ARG A 255 -7.32 -14.01 20.58
N THR A 256 -8.17 -13.36 21.36
CA THR A 256 -9.62 -13.63 21.34
C THR A 256 -10.34 -12.41 20.79
N LEU A 257 -11.04 -12.59 19.66
CA LEU A 257 -11.80 -11.52 19.02
C LEU A 257 -13.02 -11.15 19.89
N LEU A 258 -13.11 -9.88 20.28
CA LEU A 258 -14.21 -9.31 21.07
C LEU A 258 -15.31 -8.70 20.19
N THR A 259 -15.01 -8.46 18.91
CA THR A 259 -15.92 -7.92 17.90
C THR A 259 -16.16 -8.97 16.82
N PRO A 260 -17.19 -9.83 16.91
CA PRO A 260 -17.41 -10.92 15.96
C PRO A 260 -17.51 -10.47 14.50
N GLN A 261 -17.90 -9.21 14.29
CA GLN A 261 -17.81 -8.49 13.03
C GLN A 261 -17.14 -7.12 13.31
N PRO A 262 -16.44 -6.54 12.32
CA PRO A 262 -15.90 -5.19 12.45
C PRO A 262 -17.00 -4.18 12.80
N VAL A 263 -16.78 -3.38 13.85
CA VAL A 263 -17.72 -2.35 14.29
C VAL A 263 -17.64 -1.17 13.34
N GLU A 264 -18.73 -0.89 12.62
CA GLU A 264 -18.82 0.20 11.66
C GLU A 264 -19.27 1.51 12.31
N GLU A 265 -18.47 2.56 12.15
CA GLU A 265 -18.85 3.96 12.33
C GLU A 265 -19.08 4.60 10.96
N LYS A 266 -20.33 4.53 10.50
CA LYS A 266 -20.75 5.00 9.18
C LYS A 266 -20.49 6.50 8.98
N ASP A 267 -20.04 6.85 7.78
CA ASP A 267 -19.68 8.22 7.34
C ASP A 267 -18.59 8.89 8.20
N TYR A 268 -17.95 8.20 9.15
CA TYR A 268 -16.94 8.77 10.04
C TYR A 268 -15.77 9.40 9.26
N GLU A 269 -15.30 8.74 8.20
CA GLU A 269 -14.21 9.24 7.35
C GLU A 269 -14.59 10.55 6.66
N TYR A 270 -15.80 10.61 6.07
CA TYR A 270 -16.31 11.82 5.40
C TYR A 270 -16.55 12.96 6.40
N ASP A 271 -16.91 12.63 7.64
CA ASP A 271 -17.12 13.59 8.73
C ASP A 271 -15.81 13.99 9.43
N LEU A 272 -14.64 13.46 9.06
CA LEU A 272 -13.38 13.75 9.73
C LEU A 272 -13.05 15.24 9.76
N TYR A 273 -13.27 15.97 8.66
CA TYR A 273 -13.04 17.42 8.62
C TYR A 273 -13.92 18.15 9.66
N LYS A 274 -15.22 17.87 9.66
CA LYS A 274 -16.19 18.41 10.61
C LYS A 274 -15.83 18.08 12.06
N ARG A 275 -15.46 16.83 12.33
CA ARG A 275 -15.03 16.37 13.66
C ARG A 275 -13.75 17.08 14.09
N ALA A 276 -12.77 17.18 13.21
CA ALA A 276 -11.48 17.80 13.51
C ALA A 276 -11.64 19.30 13.83
N THR A 277 -12.44 20.03 13.04
CA THR A 277 -12.72 21.45 13.29
C THR A 277 -13.48 21.68 14.59
N ALA A 278 -14.39 20.78 14.96
CA ALA A 278 -15.16 20.90 16.20
C ALA A 278 -14.34 20.53 17.45
N LEU A 279 -13.60 19.42 17.40
CA LEU A 279 -12.91 18.85 18.55
C LEU A 279 -11.53 19.50 18.80
N TYR A 280 -10.88 20.03 17.77
CA TYR A 280 -9.53 20.62 17.85
C TYR A 280 -9.48 22.03 17.25
N PRO A 281 -10.27 22.98 17.78
CA PRO A 281 -10.43 24.30 17.16
C PRO A 281 -9.15 25.12 17.04
N SER A 282 -8.12 24.84 17.86
CA SER A 282 -6.82 25.52 17.78
C SER A 282 -5.91 25.01 16.67
N CYS A 283 -6.10 23.76 16.20
CA CYS A 283 -5.42 23.22 15.03
C CYS A 283 -6.19 22.01 14.48
N PRO A 284 -7.23 22.23 13.66
CA PRO A 284 -8.00 21.16 13.06
C PRO A 284 -7.16 20.20 12.20
N SER A 285 -6.09 20.67 11.56
CA SER A 285 -5.20 19.84 10.75
C SER A 285 -4.51 18.75 11.58
N ASP A 286 -3.99 19.10 12.76
CA ASP A 286 -3.37 18.12 13.66
C ASP A 286 -4.44 17.20 14.27
N GLY A 287 -5.59 17.77 14.64
CA GLY A 287 -6.75 17.01 15.08
C GLY A 287 -7.23 15.99 14.07
N TYR A 288 -7.18 16.32 12.77
CA TYR A 288 -7.52 15.40 11.69
C TYR A 288 -6.58 14.19 11.66
N GLU A 289 -5.27 14.41 11.81
CA GLU A 289 -4.29 13.32 11.89
C GLU A 289 -4.46 12.49 13.17
N LEU A 290 -4.77 13.11 14.30
CA LEU A 290 -5.10 12.38 15.53
C LEU A 290 -6.33 11.48 15.36
N LEU A 291 -7.39 11.95 14.73
CA LEU A 291 -8.61 11.16 14.48
C LEU A 291 -8.40 10.02 13.48
N ARG A 292 -7.39 10.14 12.59
CA ARG A 292 -7.11 9.16 11.54
C ARG A 292 -6.02 8.15 11.92
N PHE A 293 -4.95 8.60 12.54
CA PHE A 293 -3.75 7.80 12.85
C PHE A 293 -3.56 7.61 14.37
N GLY A 294 -4.23 8.40 15.20
CA GLY A 294 -3.89 8.52 16.62
C GLY A 294 -2.56 9.23 16.88
N ARG A 295 -1.92 9.77 15.84
CA ARG A 295 -0.64 10.50 15.89
C ARG A 295 -0.70 11.71 14.97
N ILE A 296 0.02 12.77 15.32
CA ILE A 296 0.29 13.89 14.41
C ILE A 296 1.57 13.51 13.65
N LEU A 297 1.43 13.23 12.36
CA LEU A 297 2.52 12.84 11.47
C LEU A 297 3.13 14.05 10.74
N SER A 298 2.44 15.20 10.77
CA SER A 298 2.98 16.48 10.33
C SER A 298 4.30 16.78 11.05
N PRO A 299 5.37 17.16 10.31
CA PRO A 299 6.66 17.51 10.92
C PRO A 299 6.58 18.79 11.78
N SER A 300 5.55 19.62 11.59
CA SER A 300 5.25 20.76 12.46
C SER A 300 3.94 20.50 13.18
N GLN A 301 4.03 20.24 14.49
CA GLN A 301 2.87 20.02 15.36
C GLN A 301 2.55 21.33 16.08
N THR A 302 1.34 21.84 15.88
CA THR A 302 0.83 23.07 16.49
C THR A 302 -0.01 22.78 17.73
N LEU A 303 -0.72 21.65 17.74
CA LEU A 303 -1.65 21.29 18.81
C LEU A 303 -0.89 20.96 20.12
N ALA A 304 -1.18 21.70 21.20
CA ALA A 304 -0.58 21.48 22.52
C ALA A 304 -0.93 20.10 23.08
N ALA A 305 -0.03 19.48 23.84
CA ALA A 305 -0.20 18.09 24.33
C ALA A 305 -1.50 17.87 25.12
N ASN A 306 -1.90 18.82 25.95
CA ASN A 306 -3.13 18.77 26.75
C ASN A 306 -4.43 18.92 25.93
N ALA A 307 -4.33 19.28 24.65
CA ALA A 307 -5.45 19.40 23.71
C ALA A 307 -5.55 18.19 22.75
N ARG A 308 -4.73 17.15 22.94
CA ARG A 308 -4.64 15.99 22.03
C ARG A 308 -5.55 14.82 22.42
N ALA A 309 -6.41 14.98 23.42
CA ALA A 309 -7.30 13.90 23.85
C ALA A 309 -8.17 13.43 22.69
N THR A 310 -8.07 12.15 22.34
CA THR A 310 -8.77 11.54 21.21
C THR A 310 -9.58 10.35 21.70
N TRP A 311 -10.87 10.60 21.94
CA TRP A 311 -11.78 9.58 22.44
C TRP A 311 -12.18 8.58 21.35
N MET A 312 -11.83 7.31 21.56
CA MET A 312 -12.20 6.19 20.70
C MET A 312 -13.14 5.25 21.45
N GLN A 313 -14.18 4.79 20.77
CA GLN A 313 -15.06 3.75 21.28
C GLN A 313 -14.42 2.37 21.05
N VAL A 314 -14.29 1.57 22.10
CA VAL A 314 -13.60 0.26 22.07
C VAL A 314 -14.38 -0.76 22.90
N ASN A 315 -14.48 -1.99 22.38
CA ASN A 315 -14.97 -3.14 23.12
C ASN A 315 -13.90 -3.59 24.13
N TRP A 316 -14.10 -3.30 25.41
CA TRP A 316 -13.16 -3.66 26.47
C TRP A 316 -13.42 -5.06 27.06
N ALA A 317 -14.58 -5.65 26.77
CA ALA A 317 -14.90 -7.06 26.93
C ALA A 317 -16.01 -7.45 25.92
N ALA A 318 -16.36 -8.75 25.86
CA ALA A 318 -17.49 -9.22 25.06
C ALA A 318 -18.77 -8.42 25.41
N ASP A 319 -19.41 -7.82 24.41
CA ASP A 319 -20.61 -6.97 24.53
C ASP A 319 -20.48 -5.74 25.47
N LYS A 320 -19.25 -5.38 25.84
CA LYS A 320 -18.92 -4.25 26.71
C LYS A 320 -18.10 -3.22 25.95
N VAL A 321 -18.70 -2.06 25.68
CA VAL A 321 -18.10 -1.01 24.86
C VAL A 321 -18.05 0.30 25.64
N GLY A 322 -16.95 1.04 25.57
CA GLY A 322 -16.77 2.33 26.24
C GLY A 322 -15.74 3.20 25.54
N TYR A 323 -15.49 4.40 26.06
CA TYR A 323 -14.56 5.38 25.49
C TYR A 323 -13.24 5.44 26.25
N ILE A 324 -12.14 5.48 25.51
CA ILE A 324 -10.79 5.69 26.03
C ILE A 324 -10.08 6.78 25.21
N ASP A 325 -9.24 7.57 25.86
CA ASP A 325 -8.35 8.50 25.17
C ASP A 325 -7.15 7.72 24.62
N ILE A 326 -7.11 7.52 23.30
CA ILE A 326 -6.01 6.77 22.66
C ILE A 326 -4.68 7.52 22.71
N ASN A 327 -4.66 8.81 23.06
CA ASN A 327 -3.44 9.60 23.25
C ASN A 327 -2.85 9.52 24.66
N ASP A 328 -3.42 8.69 25.55
CA ASP A 328 -2.73 8.28 26.77
C ASP A 328 -1.35 7.69 26.42
N SER A 329 -0.31 8.12 27.15
CA SER A 329 1.08 7.72 26.89
C SER A 329 1.34 6.23 27.07
N SER A 330 0.47 5.52 27.80
CA SER A 330 0.55 4.07 27.98
C SER A 330 0.03 3.27 26.77
N ILE A 331 -0.66 3.93 25.83
CA ILE A 331 -1.22 3.28 24.63
C ILE A 331 -0.21 3.39 23.48
N HIS A 332 0.31 2.24 23.08
CA HIS A 332 1.22 2.11 21.94
C HIS A 332 0.45 2.15 20.61
N LYS A 333 1.06 2.77 19.59
CA LYS A 333 0.42 3.08 18.31
C LYS A 333 1.31 2.61 17.17
N PHE A 334 0.73 1.86 16.24
CA PHE A 334 1.41 1.23 15.12
C PHE A 334 0.53 1.26 13.87
N SER A 335 1.08 0.84 12.74
CA SER A 335 0.35 0.67 11.48
C SER A 335 0.81 -0.59 10.73
N ASP A 336 0.22 -0.89 9.58
CA ASP A 336 0.72 -1.95 8.66
C ASP A 336 2.21 -1.75 8.28
N ALA A 337 2.76 -0.55 8.53
CA ALA A 337 4.17 -0.22 8.38
C ALA A 337 5.12 -0.97 9.32
N ASP A 338 4.60 -1.46 10.44
CA ASP A 338 5.40 -1.97 11.54
C ASP A 338 5.59 -3.49 11.49
N PHE A 339 4.80 -4.24 10.72
CA PHE A 339 4.91 -5.71 10.59
C PHE A 339 4.85 -6.44 11.95
N LEU A 340 3.84 -6.13 12.77
CA LEU A 340 3.70 -6.67 14.12
C LEU A 340 3.39 -8.18 14.14
N SER A 341 4.00 -8.90 15.08
CA SER A 341 3.64 -10.29 15.39
C SER A 341 2.21 -10.44 15.89
N SER A 342 1.73 -9.46 16.65
CA SER A 342 0.34 -9.39 17.13
C SER A 342 -0.68 -9.19 16.01
N VAL A 343 -0.27 -8.89 14.76
CA VAL A 343 -1.16 -8.84 13.59
C VAL A 343 -0.91 -9.98 12.59
N GLY A 344 0.07 -10.85 12.87
CA GLY A 344 0.31 -12.08 12.09
C GLY A 344 1.72 -12.23 11.52
N TRP A 345 2.56 -11.19 11.54
CA TRP A 345 3.89 -11.24 10.94
C TRP A 345 4.94 -11.92 11.83
N GLN A 346 5.58 -12.98 11.35
CA GLN A 346 6.57 -13.71 12.14
C GLN A 346 7.80 -14.06 11.32
N LYS A 347 8.97 -13.74 11.87
CA LYS A 347 10.28 -14.09 11.30
C LYS A 347 10.61 -15.54 11.64
N VAL A 348 10.88 -16.36 10.62
CA VAL A 348 11.27 -17.78 10.76
C VAL A 348 12.70 -17.96 10.26
N SER A 349 13.58 -18.41 11.14
CA SER A 349 15.01 -18.55 10.90
C SER A 349 15.62 -19.66 11.75
N GLU A 350 16.94 -19.80 11.68
CA GLU A 350 17.67 -20.75 12.54
C GLU A 350 17.38 -20.45 14.02
N GLY A 351 16.96 -21.47 14.76
CA GLY A 351 16.57 -21.37 16.17
C GLY A 351 15.06 -21.22 16.43
N ASN A 352 14.27 -20.87 15.43
CA ASN A 352 12.80 -20.76 15.56
C ASN A 352 12.06 -21.23 14.29
N THR A 353 12.47 -22.38 13.74
CA THR A 353 11.93 -22.98 12.50
C THR A 353 11.32 -24.35 12.75
N PRO A 354 10.23 -24.76 12.05
CA PRO A 354 9.74 -26.14 12.12
C PRO A 354 10.54 -27.09 11.22
N PHE A 355 11.53 -26.58 10.47
CA PHE A 355 12.33 -27.37 9.53
C PHE A 355 13.64 -27.85 10.19
N SER A 356 13.96 -29.12 9.97
CA SER A 356 15.23 -29.72 10.36
C SER A 356 16.41 -29.19 9.51
N SER A 357 17.63 -29.57 9.86
CA SER A 357 18.85 -29.15 9.12
C SER A 357 18.88 -29.61 7.67
N ASP A 358 18.22 -30.73 7.35
CA ASP A 358 18.02 -31.24 5.99
C ASP A 358 16.79 -30.66 5.29
N GLY A 359 16.07 -29.75 5.97
CA GLY A 359 14.97 -28.97 5.38
C GLY A 359 13.62 -29.67 5.37
N LEU A 360 13.40 -30.70 6.19
CA LEU A 360 12.10 -31.35 6.35
C LEU A 360 11.32 -30.71 7.51
N CYS A 361 10.06 -30.35 7.26
CA CYS A 361 9.16 -29.80 8.27
C CYS A 361 8.64 -30.89 9.20
N ASP A 362 8.70 -30.62 10.50
CA ASP A 362 8.09 -31.41 11.55
C ASP A 362 6.73 -30.84 11.98
N VAL A 363 5.70 -31.68 12.00
CA VAL A 363 4.32 -31.25 12.26
C VAL A 363 4.11 -30.77 13.71
N ASP A 364 4.81 -31.35 14.67
CA ASP A 364 4.66 -30.97 16.09
C ASP A 364 5.41 -29.67 16.37
N ALA A 365 6.60 -29.49 15.77
CA ALA A 365 7.31 -28.22 15.79
C ALA A 365 6.48 -27.10 15.14
N LEU A 366 5.78 -27.40 14.03
CA LEU A 366 4.87 -26.45 13.38
C LEU A 366 3.68 -26.08 14.25
N LYS A 367 2.97 -27.07 14.82
CA LYS A 367 1.85 -26.83 15.74
C LYS A 367 2.27 -25.95 16.92
N LYS A 368 3.42 -26.26 17.52
CA LYS A 368 4.00 -25.46 18.62
C LYS A 368 4.27 -24.02 18.20
N MET A 369 4.85 -23.82 17.01
CA MET A 369 5.11 -22.48 16.48
C MET A 369 3.84 -21.67 16.26
N LEU A 370 2.79 -22.31 15.74
CA LEU A 370 1.51 -21.67 15.43
C LEU A 370 0.58 -21.52 16.65
N ASN A 371 1.03 -22.01 17.82
CA ASN A 371 0.24 -22.15 19.04
C ASN A 371 -1.08 -22.90 18.80
N ASP A 372 -1.03 -23.95 17.97
CA ASP A 372 -2.18 -24.82 17.71
C ASP A 372 -2.12 -26.06 18.60
N ALA A 373 -3.05 -26.15 19.55
CA ALA A 373 -3.20 -27.27 20.46
C ALA A 373 -4.18 -28.35 19.94
N ALA A 374 -4.74 -28.19 18.73
CA ALA A 374 -5.71 -29.14 18.20
C ALA A 374 -5.08 -30.53 17.98
N SER A 375 -5.76 -31.56 18.50
CA SER A 375 -5.43 -32.94 18.19
C SER A 375 -5.64 -33.18 16.69
N HIS A 376 -4.58 -33.58 16.00
CA HIS A 376 -4.65 -33.97 14.59
C HIS A 376 -4.08 -35.37 14.46
N GLU A 377 -4.97 -36.36 14.45
CA GLU A 377 -4.62 -37.76 14.27
C GLU A 377 -5.00 -38.22 12.87
N VAL A 378 -4.04 -38.85 12.21
CA VAL A 378 -4.21 -39.42 10.88
C VAL A 378 -3.72 -40.85 11.00
N SER A 379 -4.60 -41.84 10.92
CA SER A 379 -4.23 -43.26 11.13
C SER A 379 -3.27 -43.73 10.04
N ALA A 380 -2.26 -44.52 10.41
CA ALA A 380 -1.35 -45.16 9.47
C ALA A 380 -2.09 -46.10 8.52
N VAL A 381 -1.68 -46.13 7.26
CA VAL A 381 -2.24 -47.04 6.24
C VAL A 381 -1.38 -48.31 6.18
N THR A 382 -2.00 -49.46 5.93
CA THR A 382 -1.28 -50.75 5.82
C THR A 382 -0.21 -50.68 4.74
N GLY A 383 1.05 -50.96 5.12
CA GLY A 383 2.21 -50.93 4.21
C GLY A 383 2.85 -49.56 4.01
N GLU A 384 2.37 -48.51 4.70
CA GLU A 384 2.94 -47.16 4.67
C GLU A 384 4.26 -47.10 5.45
N THR A 385 5.29 -46.45 4.88
CA THR A 385 6.55 -46.22 5.60
C THR A 385 6.38 -45.12 6.66
N PRO A 386 7.22 -45.06 7.71
CA PRO A 386 7.16 -43.97 8.68
C PRO A 386 7.32 -42.56 8.07
N GLU A 387 8.09 -42.41 7.00
CA GLU A 387 8.31 -41.12 6.35
C GLU A 387 7.13 -40.71 5.45
N ASP A 388 6.50 -41.66 4.76
CA ASP A 388 5.25 -41.41 4.02
C ASP A 388 4.14 -41.01 5.00
N HIS A 389 4.09 -41.67 6.15
CA HIS A 389 3.13 -41.36 7.21
C HIS A 389 3.28 -39.91 7.69
N LYS A 390 4.50 -39.48 8.06
CA LYS A 390 4.77 -38.09 8.48
C LYS A 390 4.38 -37.08 7.40
N THR A 391 4.66 -37.40 6.14
CA THR A 391 4.33 -36.55 4.99
C THR A 391 2.82 -36.38 4.84
N ARG A 392 2.07 -37.48 4.94
CA ARG A 392 0.60 -37.45 4.89
C ARG A 392 -0.02 -36.72 6.07
N VAL A 393 0.49 -36.92 7.29
CA VAL A 393 0.04 -36.22 8.50
C VAL A 393 0.21 -34.70 8.35
N LEU A 394 1.39 -34.24 7.92
CA LEU A 394 1.64 -32.81 7.74
C LEU A 394 0.76 -32.21 6.64
N SER A 395 0.65 -32.91 5.50
CA SER A 395 -0.20 -32.47 4.38
C SER A 395 -1.67 -32.36 4.81
N ALA A 396 -2.20 -33.37 5.51
CA ALA A 396 -3.56 -33.35 6.05
C ALA A 396 -3.77 -32.20 7.05
N TYR A 397 -2.79 -31.93 7.91
CA TYR A 397 -2.85 -30.82 8.86
C TYR A 397 -2.95 -29.47 8.15
N VAL A 398 -2.04 -29.19 7.21
CA VAL A 398 -2.02 -27.90 6.51
C VAL A 398 -3.24 -27.72 5.59
N LYS A 399 -3.64 -28.75 4.84
CA LYS A 399 -4.81 -28.69 3.94
C LYS A 399 -6.14 -28.68 4.69
N GLY A 400 -6.23 -29.37 5.83
CA GLY A 400 -7.46 -29.47 6.62
C GLY A 400 -7.81 -28.20 7.41
N HIS A 401 -6.84 -27.31 7.69
CA HIS A 401 -7.02 -26.22 8.66
C HIS A 401 -6.88 -24.83 8.01
N ALA A 402 -8.01 -24.18 7.73
CA ALA A 402 -8.01 -22.85 7.11
C ALA A 402 -7.35 -21.77 8.00
N GLN A 403 -7.44 -21.90 9.32
CA GLN A 403 -6.76 -21.01 10.27
C GLN A 403 -5.23 -21.14 10.17
N VAL A 404 -4.73 -22.38 10.14
CA VAL A 404 -3.30 -22.68 9.97
C VAL A 404 -2.80 -22.04 8.67
N ARG A 405 -3.49 -22.26 7.54
CA ARG A 405 -3.09 -21.64 6.26
C ARG A 405 -3.05 -20.12 6.34
N ARG A 406 -4.01 -19.47 7.00
CA ARG A 406 -3.98 -18.02 7.21
C ARG A 406 -2.78 -17.58 8.06
N GLN A 407 -2.41 -18.32 9.10
CA GLN A 407 -1.23 -18.00 9.91
C GLN A 407 0.07 -18.18 9.12
N LEU A 408 0.17 -19.22 8.28
CA LEU A 408 1.35 -19.47 7.44
C LEU A 408 1.66 -18.29 6.50
N ARG A 409 0.64 -17.56 6.04
CA ARG A 409 0.81 -16.39 5.18
C ARG A 409 1.61 -15.25 5.81
N GLY A 410 1.61 -15.15 7.14
CA GLY A 410 2.36 -14.13 7.88
C GLY A 410 3.82 -14.51 8.17
N LEU A 411 4.23 -15.72 7.81
CA LEU A 411 5.62 -16.16 8.02
C LEU A 411 6.55 -15.51 6.98
N VAL A 412 7.71 -15.07 7.46
CA VAL A 412 8.81 -14.55 6.65
C VAL A 412 10.01 -15.45 6.88
N CYS A 413 10.34 -16.26 5.88
CA CYS A 413 11.17 -17.46 6.05
C CYS A 413 12.59 -17.26 5.51
N HIS A 414 13.61 -17.52 6.35
CA HIS A 414 15.01 -17.57 5.94
C HIS A 414 15.37 -18.97 5.45
N ALA A 415 15.27 -19.20 4.14
CA ALA A 415 15.34 -20.52 3.52
C ALA A 415 16.29 -20.53 2.31
N PRO A 416 16.85 -21.70 1.92
CA PRO A 416 17.56 -21.85 0.65
C PRO A 416 16.57 -21.81 -0.52
N SER A 417 17.00 -21.26 -1.66
CA SER A 417 16.24 -21.33 -2.92
C SER A 417 16.28 -22.75 -3.50
N GLU A 418 15.14 -23.24 -4.01
CA GLU A 418 15.11 -24.52 -4.74
C GLU A 418 15.70 -24.44 -6.14
N TRP A 419 15.91 -23.22 -6.63
CA TRP A 419 16.46 -22.94 -7.95
C TRP A 419 18.00 -22.90 -7.95
N ASP A 420 18.63 -23.05 -6.76
CA ASP A 420 20.07 -23.10 -6.53
C ASP A 420 20.57 -24.53 -6.26
N SER A 421 21.42 -25.01 -7.17
CA SER A 421 21.96 -26.37 -7.13
C SER A 421 22.97 -26.63 -6.00
N THR A 422 23.50 -25.58 -5.35
CA THR A 422 24.59 -25.67 -4.37
C THR A 422 24.26 -26.60 -3.21
N ASN A 423 22.99 -26.64 -2.79
CA ASN A 423 22.54 -27.38 -1.61
C ASN A 423 21.85 -28.72 -1.93
N ASN A 424 21.80 -29.14 -3.21
CA ASN A 424 21.06 -30.35 -3.61
C ASN A 424 21.54 -31.61 -2.87
N GLY A 425 22.86 -31.75 -2.68
CA GLY A 425 23.44 -32.90 -2.00
C GLY A 425 22.86 -33.10 -0.60
N GLY A 426 22.81 -32.04 0.21
CA GLY A 426 22.20 -32.11 1.54
C GLY A 426 20.67 -32.27 1.52
N ARG A 427 19.98 -31.62 0.59
CA ARG A 427 18.50 -31.61 0.51
C ARG A 427 17.91 -32.97 0.10
N TYR A 428 18.61 -33.72 -0.74
CA TYR A 428 18.10 -34.94 -1.35
C TYR A 428 18.82 -36.23 -0.92
N VAL A 429 19.88 -36.16 -0.12
CA VAL A 429 20.64 -37.35 0.32
C VAL A 429 19.75 -38.42 0.96
N ARG A 430 18.73 -38.02 1.75
CA ARG A 430 17.82 -38.95 2.42
C ARG A 430 16.96 -39.79 1.48
N LEU A 431 16.89 -39.46 0.19
CA LEU A 431 16.19 -40.33 -0.78
C LEU A 431 16.90 -41.67 -0.98
N LEU A 432 18.17 -41.79 -0.56
CA LEU A 432 18.95 -43.03 -0.58
C LEU A 432 18.80 -43.88 0.69
N ASP A 433 18.26 -43.30 1.78
CA ASP A 433 18.07 -44.00 3.05
C ASP A 433 17.12 -45.19 2.90
N GLU A 434 17.14 -46.12 3.86
CA GLU A 434 16.22 -47.27 3.87
C GLU A 434 14.76 -46.79 3.86
N GLY A 435 13.97 -47.29 2.90
CA GLY A 435 12.59 -46.84 2.66
C GLY A 435 12.45 -45.56 1.83
N GLY A 436 13.56 -44.90 1.44
CA GLY A 436 13.55 -43.77 0.52
C GLY A 436 13.30 -44.15 -0.93
N PHE A 437 12.83 -43.20 -1.75
CA PHE A 437 12.42 -43.43 -3.15
C PHE A 437 13.53 -44.02 -4.04
N TYR A 438 14.79 -43.67 -3.77
CA TYR A 438 15.97 -44.17 -4.49
C TYR A 438 16.79 -45.19 -3.69
N HIS A 439 16.22 -45.78 -2.64
CA HIS A 439 16.90 -46.81 -1.86
C HIS A 439 17.35 -47.97 -2.76
N GLY A 440 18.64 -48.29 -2.76
CA GLY A 440 19.24 -49.30 -3.64
C GLY A 440 19.30 -48.92 -5.13
N ASN A 441 18.92 -47.70 -5.53
CA ASN A 441 18.89 -47.23 -6.91
C ASN A 441 19.76 -45.96 -7.11
N GLU A 442 21.08 -46.11 -6.97
CA GLU A 442 22.02 -45.00 -7.16
C GLU A 442 21.96 -44.37 -8.56
N LYS A 443 21.70 -45.18 -9.60
CA LYS A 443 21.61 -44.67 -10.96
C LYS A 443 20.43 -43.72 -11.09
N GLY A 444 19.26 -44.11 -10.58
CA GLY A 444 18.06 -43.25 -10.57
C GLY A 444 18.30 -41.95 -9.81
N TYR A 445 18.97 -42.01 -8.66
CA TYR A 445 19.36 -40.81 -7.92
C TYR A 445 20.29 -39.89 -8.71
N LYS A 446 21.31 -40.45 -9.38
CA LYS A 446 22.23 -39.66 -10.23
C LYS A 446 21.51 -39.03 -11.43
N ASP A 447 20.59 -39.75 -12.06
CA ASP A 447 19.77 -39.26 -13.16
C ASP A 447 18.85 -38.11 -12.69
N PHE A 448 18.20 -38.28 -11.53
CA PHE A 448 17.39 -37.23 -10.88
C PHE A 448 18.21 -35.98 -10.57
N MET A 449 19.37 -36.13 -9.93
CA MET A 449 20.24 -35.00 -9.57
C MET A 449 20.74 -34.26 -10.81
N LYS A 450 21.00 -34.97 -11.91
CA LYS A 450 21.35 -34.36 -13.20
C LYS A 450 20.18 -33.55 -13.74
N TYR A 451 18.99 -34.15 -13.83
CA TYR A 451 17.79 -33.47 -14.31
C TYR A 451 17.44 -32.23 -13.49
N LEU A 452 17.45 -32.34 -12.16
CA LEU A 452 17.20 -31.23 -11.23
C LEU A 452 18.16 -30.06 -11.51
N LYS A 453 19.45 -30.35 -11.70
CA LYS A 453 20.46 -29.33 -12.01
C LYS A 453 20.23 -28.65 -13.36
N GLU A 454 19.68 -29.36 -14.35
CA GLU A 454 19.34 -28.76 -15.66
C GLU A 454 18.14 -27.81 -15.57
N VAL A 455 17.17 -28.09 -14.69
CA VAL A 455 16.01 -27.23 -14.43
C VAL A 455 16.38 -25.99 -13.64
N GLN A 456 17.29 -26.12 -12.66
CA GLN A 456 17.82 -25.02 -11.85
C GLN A 456 18.60 -23.99 -12.68
N PHE A 457 18.62 -22.74 -12.23
CA PHE A 457 19.10 -21.60 -13.03
C PHE A 457 19.87 -20.53 -12.24
N TRP A 458 20.16 -20.77 -10.96
CA TRP A 458 20.76 -19.76 -10.07
C TRP A 458 22.08 -19.20 -10.60
N ASP A 459 22.86 -20.02 -11.30
CA ASP A 459 24.12 -19.65 -11.95
C ASP A 459 23.96 -18.54 -13.01
N ARG A 460 22.74 -18.31 -13.52
CA ARG A 460 22.42 -17.25 -14.50
C ARG A 460 21.96 -15.95 -13.88
N THR A 461 21.73 -15.92 -12.58
CA THR A 461 21.14 -14.77 -11.89
C THR A 461 22.17 -13.71 -11.50
N GLY A 462 23.44 -14.12 -11.33
CA GLY A 462 24.48 -13.28 -10.71
C GLY A 462 24.31 -13.07 -9.20
N LEU A 463 23.33 -13.73 -8.58
CA LEU A 463 23.11 -13.69 -7.13
C LEU A 463 24.08 -14.66 -6.42
N PRO A 464 24.37 -14.45 -5.11
CA PRO A 464 25.25 -15.34 -4.36
C PRO A 464 24.71 -16.77 -4.29
N ALA A 465 25.54 -17.75 -4.69
CA ALA A 465 25.21 -19.17 -4.59
C ALA A 465 25.35 -19.68 -3.16
N GLY A 466 24.50 -20.61 -2.75
CA GLY A 466 24.43 -21.23 -1.43
C GLY A 466 23.82 -20.35 -0.35
N GLN A 467 23.54 -19.07 -0.63
CA GLN A 467 23.01 -18.12 0.35
C GLN A 467 21.51 -18.36 0.60
N LYS A 468 21.09 -18.36 1.87
CA LYS A 468 19.68 -18.32 2.25
C LYS A 468 19.09 -16.93 1.99
N LEU A 469 17.81 -16.90 1.67
CA LEU A 469 17.06 -15.71 1.29
C LEU A 469 15.85 -15.54 2.20
N TRP A 470 15.28 -14.33 2.23
CA TRP A 470 14.05 -14.05 2.96
C TRP A 470 12.84 -14.16 2.03
N PHE A 471 12.09 -15.24 2.16
CA PHE A 471 10.88 -15.49 1.39
C PHE A 471 9.65 -14.99 2.14
N PHE A 472 8.67 -14.49 1.39
CA PHE A 472 7.37 -14.04 1.89
C PHE A 472 6.26 -14.82 1.22
N HIS A 473 5.12 -14.98 1.89
CA HIS A 473 3.90 -15.37 1.19
C HIS A 473 3.56 -14.30 0.13
N PRO A 474 3.59 -14.61 -1.18
CA PRO A 474 3.56 -13.57 -2.20
C PRO A 474 2.29 -12.73 -2.19
N LEU A 475 1.12 -13.35 -1.99
CA LEU A 475 -0.14 -12.62 -1.96
C LEU A 475 -0.29 -11.74 -0.71
N GLU A 476 0.30 -12.12 0.42
CA GLU A 476 0.18 -11.33 1.65
C GLU A 476 1.14 -10.13 1.59
N PHE A 477 2.34 -10.35 1.04
CA PHE A 477 3.28 -9.28 0.70
C PHE A 477 2.61 -8.23 -0.19
N ILE A 478 2.00 -8.65 -1.31
CA ILE A 478 1.30 -7.75 -2.23
C ILE A 478 0.16 -7.03 -1.51
N ARG A 479 -0.70 -7.75 -0.77
CA ARG A 479 -1.84 -7.18 -0.04
C ARG A 479 -1.39 -6.09 0.94
N ASN A 480 -0.29 -6.30 1.67
CA ASN A 480 0.24 -5.31 2.61
C ASN A 480 0.79 -4.07 1.91
N PHE A 481 1.62 -4.24 0.87
CA PHE A 481 2.26 -3.13 0.17
C PHE A 481 1.30 -2.33 -0.72
N ARG A 482 0.21 -2.92 -1.22
CA ARG A 482 -0.86 -2.20 -1.93
C ARG A 482 -1.51 -1.10 -1.08
N ARG A 483 -1.51 -1.26 0.25
CA ARG A 483 -2.04 -0.25 1.18
C ARG A 483 -1.06 0.90 1.45
N CYS A 484 0.20 0.80 0.99
CA CYS A 484 1.20 1.85 1.18
C CYS A 484 0.81 3.13 0.43
N GLY A 485 0.31 3.01 -0.80
CA GLY A 485 -0.16 4.13 -1.61
C GLY A 485 0.90 5.20 -1.92
N TRP A 486 2.19 4.86 -1.78
CA TRP A 486 3.29 5.78 -2.02
C TRP A 486 3.64 5.82 -3.50
N LEU A 487 3.82 7.01 -4.06
CA LEU A 487 4.13 7.18 -5.48
C LEU A 487 5.64 7.13 -5.73
N GLY A 488 6.06 6.15 -6.53
CA GLY A 488 7.43 6.08 -7.05
C GLY A 488 7.69 7.15 -8.13
N LYS A 489 8.96 7.56 -8.28
CA LYS A 489 9.39 8.52 -9.31
C LYS A 489 8.96 8.09 -10.72
N ASP A 490 9.24 6.84 -11.07
CA ASP A 490 8.97 6.30 -12.40
C ASP A 490 7.47 6.16 -12.65
N GLU A 491 6.72 5.65 -11.67
CA GLU A 491 5.25 5.57 -11.74
C GLU A 491 4.63 6.96 -11.94
N PHE A 492 5.14 7.99 -11.25
CA PHE A 492 4.62 9.34 -11.40
C PHE A 492 4.93 9.96 -12.76
N SER A 493 6.07 9.60 -13.37
CA SER A 493 6.42 10.00 -14.73
C SER A 493 5.50 9.40 -15.80
N GLN A 494 4.93 8.23 -15.52
CA GLN A 494 3.94 7.58 -16.39
C GLN A 494 2.56 8.24 -16.28
N ILE A 495 2.21 8.75 -15.10
CA ILE A 495 0.95 9.49 -14.90
C ILE A 495 0.99 10.84 -15.63
N TYR A 496 2.06 11.62 -15.42
CA TYR A 496 2.27 12.88 -16.13
C TYR A 496 3.46 12.77 -17.09
N SER A 497 3.12 12.40 -18.33
CA SER A 497 4.07 12.21 -19.43
C SER A 497 4.96 13.44 -19.66
N GLU A 498 6.22 13.17 -20.01
CA GLU A 498 7.23 14.19 -20.32
C GLU A 498 6.83 15.09 -21.50
N SER A 499 5.99 14.58 -22.42
CA SER A 499 5.46 15.36 -23.55
C SER A 499 4.73 16.64 -23.12
N ASN A 500 4.04 16.61 -21.97
CA ASN A 500 3.32 17.76 -21.44
C ASN A 500 4.26 18.91 -21.09
N TYR A 501 5.46 18.59 -20.60
CA TYR A 501 6.48 19.55 -20.17
C TYR A 501 7.34 20.02 -21.34
N ILE A 502 7.74 19.11 -22.24
CA ILE A 502 8.52 19.44 -23.45
C ILE A 502 7.75 20.42 -24.34
N SER A 503 6.41 20.29 -24.42
CA SER A 503 5.56 21.19 -25.21
C SER A 503 5.69 22.67 -24.81
N VAL A 504 6.10 22.93 -23.56
CA VAL A 504 6.35 24.26 -22.99
C VAL A 504 7.81 24.46 -22.58
N ARG A 505 8.74 23.71 -23.17
CA ARG A 505 10.20 23.84 -22.96
C ARG A 505 10.63 23.65 -21.50
N LYS A 506 10.01 22.71 -20.79
CA LYS A 506 10.33 22.33 -19.40
C LYS A 506 10.74 20.87 -19.29
N ALA A 507 11.44 20.53 -18.22
CA ALA A 507 11.74 19.16 -17.81
C ALA A 507 10.78 18.74 -16.70
N GLY A 508 10.01 17.68 -16.92
CA GLY A 508 8.95 17.27 -16.00
C GLY A 508 9.44 16.72 -14.67
N GLU A 509 10.63 16.12 -14.66
CA GLU A 509 11.24 15.59 -13.43
C GLU A 509 11.37 16.67 -12.35
N GLN A 510 11.74 17.90 -12.73
CA GLN A 510 11.86 19.02 -11.80
C GLN A 510 10.56 19.30 -11.03
N TYR A 511 9.41 19.19 -11.70
CA TYR A 511 8.10 19.50 -11.11
C TYR A 511 7.54 18.29 -10.36
N ARG A 512 7.64 17.09 -10.96
CA ARG A 512 7.16 15.85 -10.33
C ARG A 512 7.89 15.60 -9.01
N GLU A 513 9.22 15.65 -9.00
CA GLU A 513 10.00 15.37 -7.78
C GLU A 513 9.84 16.46 -6.70
N LEU A 514 9.61 17.72 -7.10
CA LEU A 514 9.34 18.79 -6.14
C LEU A 514 8.09 18.51 -5.27
N TYR A 515 7.08 17.85 -5.83
CA TYR A 515 5.80 17.63 -5.16
C TYR A 515 5.50 16.16 -4.80
N ARG A 516 6.21 15.17 -5.35
CA ARG A 516 5.89 13.72 -5.17
C ARG A 516 5.78 13.29 -3.71
N GLY A 517 6.73 13.69 -2.87
CA GLY A 517 6.68 13.40 -1.43
C GLY A 517 5.49 14.06 -0.73
N SER A 518 5.19 15.31 -1.09
CA SER A 518 4.05 16.06 -0.56
C SER A 518 2.71 15.47 -1.00
N VAL A 519 2.59 15.02 -2.25
CA VAL A 519 1.42 14.28 -2.77
C VAL A 519 1.20 13.01 -1.97
N SER A 520 2.23 12.20 -1.74
CA SER A 520 2.09 10.95 -0.99
C SER A 520 1.65 11.21 0.47
N ARG A 521 2.25 12.20 1.14
CA ARG A 521 1.87 12.61 2.51
C ARG A 521 0.44 13.13 2.60
N VAL A 522 0.04 14.00 1.68
CA VAL A 522 -1.31 14.59 1.64
C VAL A 522 -2.35 13.54 1.28
N ALA A 523 -2.06 12.68 0.31
CA ALA A 523 -2.94 11.58 -0.07
C ALA A 523 -3.22 10.66 1.12
N ARG A 524 -2.16 10.28 1.85
CA ARG A 524 -2.29 9.51 3.11
C ARG A 524 -3.11 10.26 4.16
N LYS A 525 -2.75 11.52 4.44
CA LYS A 525 -3.44 12.36 5.43
C LYS A 525 -4.94 12.40 5.17
N TYR A 526 -5.38 12.61 3.94
CA TYR A 526 -6.81 12.78 3.62
C TYR A 526 -7.52 11.52 3.10
N GLY A 527 -6.87 10.35 3.11
CA GLY A 527 -7.49 9.10 2.64
C GLY A 527 -7.67 9.01 1.12
N ILE A 528 -6.86 9.74 0.36
CA ILE A 528 -6.85 9.75 -1.11
C ILE A 528 -5.83 8.70 -1.62
N VAL A 529 -5.79 7.52 -0.99
CA VAL A 529 -4.77 6.49 -1.24
C VAL A 529 -5.26 5.32 -2.10
N ASN A 530 -6.57 5.11 -2.20
CA ASN A 530 -7.09 4.11 -3.13
C ASN A 530 -6.95 4.61 -4.58
N SER A 531 -6.81 3.68 -5.52
CA SER A 531 -6.52 3.98 -6.93
C SER A 531 -7.58 4.87 -7.58
N ILE A 532 -8.85 4.79 -7.16
CA ILE A 532 -9.94 5.63 -7.69
C ILE A 532 -9.78 7.08 -7.22
N ARG A 533 -9.69 7.30 -5.90
CA ARG A 533 -9.59 8.64 -5.31
C ARG A 533 -8.34 9.37 -5.79
N ILE A 534 -7.18 8.71 -5.80
CA ILE A 534 -5.92 9.34 -6.24
C ILE A 534 -5.94 9.67 -7.74
N SER A 535 -6.59 8.84 -8.56
CA SER A 535 -6.71 9.10 -10.00
C SER A 535 -7.60 10.31 -10.27
N HIS A 536 -8.74 10.43 -9.59
CA HIS A 536 -9.56 11.65 -9.66
C HIS A 536 -8.78 12.87 -9.16
N PHE A 537 -8.08 12.76 -8.03
CA PHE A 537 -7.26 13.86 -7.50
C PHE A 537 -6.21 14.34 -8.51
N LEU A 538 -5.41 13.43 -9.06
CA LEU A 538 -4.37 13.76 -10.03
C LEU A 538 -4.95 14.25 -11.36
N GLY A 539 -6.08 13.72 -11.82
CA GLY A 539 -6.75 14.21 -13.02
C GLY A 539 -7.23 15.66 -12.90
N GLN A 540 -7.60 16.09 -11.68
CA GLN A 540 -7.98 17.47 -11.41
C GLN A 540 -6.75 18.37 -11.27
N VAL A 541 -5.72 17.91 -10.56
CA VAL A 541 -4.45 18.63 -10.38
C VAL A 541 -3.77 18.91 -11.73
N ALA A 542 -3.88 17.99 -12.69
CA ALA A 542 -3.36 18.17 -14.06
C ALA A 542 -3.88 19.46 -14.71
N VAL A 543 -5.17 19.77 -14.50
CA VAL A 543 -5.81 20.97 -15.06
C VAL A 543 -5.60 22.20 -14.18
N GLU A 544 -5.83 22.08 -12.87
CA GLU A 544 -5.79 23.23 -11.94
C GLU A 544 -4.38 23.83 -11.76
N SER A 545 -3.34 23.01 -11.91
CA SER A 545 -1.95 23.41 -11.73
C SER A 545 -1.10 23.28 -12.98
N TYR A 546 -1.73 22.94 -14.12
CA TYR A 546 -1.06 22.67 -15.38
C TYR A 546 0.10 21.66 -15.21
N TYR A 547 -0.26 20.45 -14.79
CA TYR A 547 0.69 19.38 -14.45
C TYR A 547 1.76 19.83 -13.45
N MET A 548 1.33 20.53 -12.38
CA MET A 548 2.17 21.05 -11.30
C MET A 548 3.16 22.17 -11.69
N MET A 549 3.13 22.65 -12.95
CA MET A 549 4.01 23.72 -13.42
C MET A 549 3.55 25.12 -13.00
N ALA A 550 2.26 25.30 -12.71
CA ALA A 550 1.65 26.58 -12.38
C ALA A 550 0.84 26.50 -11.08
N VAL A 551 1.54 26.56 -9.94
CA VAL A 551 0.93 26.62 -8.59
C VAL A 551 0.59 28.05 -8.15
N ARG A 552 0.65 29.00 -9.06
CA ARG A 552 0.23 30.39 -8.88
C ARG A 552 -0.50 30.84 -10.12
N GLU A 553 -1.54 31.64 -9.93
CA GLU A 553 -2.43 32.06 -11.00
C GLU A 553 -1.73 32.94 -12.05
N ALA A 554 -1.57 32.51 -13.29
CA ALA A 554 -0.91 33.35 -14.29
C ALA A 554 -1.78 34.55 -14.71
N SER A 555 -1.14 35.71 -14.91
CA SER A 555 -1.78 36.92 -15.48
C SER A 555 -1.97 36.87 -17.01
N ILE A 556 -1.51 35.79 -17.64
CA ILE A 556 -1.62 35.48 -19.08
C ILE A 556 -1.96 33.99 -19.23
N ALA A 557 -2.15 33.52 -20.47
CA ALA A 557 -2.39 32.10 -20.73
C ALA A 557 -1.32 31.20 -20.07
N VAL A 558 -1.75 30.23 -19.25
CA VAL A 558 -0.86 29.39 -18.43
C VAL A 558 0.25 28.69 -19.23
N PRO A 559 0.00 28.08 -20.41
CA PRO A 559 1.07 27.47 -21.20
C PRO A 559 2.16 28.47 -21.62
N VAL A 560 1.77 29.72 -21.94
CA VAL A 560 2.71 30.79 -22.30
C VAL A 560 3.48 31.25 -21.06
N ALA A 561 2.78 31.44 -19.94
CA ALA A 561 3.41 31.82 -18.68
C ALA A 561 4.48 30.82 -18.24
N VAL A 562 4.18 29.52 -18.33
CA VAL A 562 5.12 28.45 -18.01
C VAL A 562 6.29 28.46 -19.00
N ARG A 563 6.01 28.46 -20.31
CA ARG A 563 7.05 28.43 -21.35
C ARG A 563 8.08 29.53 -21.19
N ASP A 564 7.59 30.75 -20.95
CA ASP A 564 8.43 31.96 -20.90
C ASP A 564 8.90 32.30 -19.48
N SER A 565 8.62 31.43 -18.49
CA SER A 565 8.93 31.65 -17.07
C SER A 565 8.44 33.01 -16.57
N HIS A 566 7.20 33.34 -16.90
CA HIS A 566 6.61 34.65 -16.69
C HIS A 566 6.58 35.03 -15.20
N GLU A 567 6.88 36.29 -14.87
CA GLU A 567 7.05 36.77 -13.49
C GLU A 567 5.79 36.59 -12.63
N SER A 568 4.59 36.57 -13.23
CA SER A 568 3.36 36.32 -12.48
C SER A 568 3.27 34.94 -11.84
N ILE A 569 4.02 33.92 -12.30
CA ILE A 569 4.06 32.60 -11.66
C ILE A 569 5.31 32.37 -10.79
N ALA A 570 6.18 33.37 -10.68
CA ALA A 570 7.41 33.31 -9.91
C ALA A 570 7.15 33.17 -8.40
N ILE A 571 8.22 32.81 -7.66
CA ILE A 571 8.21 32.80 -6.20
C ILE A 571 7.96 34.23 -5.68
N GLU A 572 7.17 34.33 -4.62
CA GLU A 572 6.79 35.61 -4.01
C GLU A 572 7.35 35.72 -2.59
N LEU A 573 7.44 36.95 -2.08
CA LEU A 573 7.87 37.24 -0.70
C LEU A 573 6.91 38.27 -0.10
N GLY A 574 6.53 38.10 1.17
CA GLY A 574 5.68 39.05 1.90
C GLY A 574 4.22 39.07 1.45
N GLY A 575 3.79 38.09 0.67
CA GLY A 575 2.40 37.87 0.27
C GLY A 575 1.96 38.57 -1.00
N TYR A 576 2.84 39.33 -1.65
CA TYR A 576 2.51 40.11 -2.85
C TYR A 576 3.35 39.68 -4.04
N LEU A 577 2.75 39.79 -5.23
CA LEU A 577 3.44 39.59 -6.49
C LEU A 577 4.40 40.76 -6.74
N ASN A 578 5.70 40.49 -6.71
CA ASN A 578 6.73 41.46 -7.09
C ASN A 578 6.99 41.40 -8.60
N ALA A 579 6.16 42.10 -9.38
CA ALA A 579 6.22 42.11 -10.84
C ALA A 579 5.84 43.51 -11.40
N PRO A 580 6.17 43.82 -12.67
CA PRO A 580 5.74 45.03 -13.35
C PRO A 580 4.24 45.29 -13.19
N ALA A 581 3.87 46.56 -13.01
CA ALA A 581 2.50 46.99 -12.71
C ALA A 581 1.44 46.43 -13.68
N ARG A 582 1.79 46.25 -14.96
CA ARG A 582 0.92 45.67 -15.99
C ARG A 582 0.52 44.20 -15.74
N PHE A 583 1.33 43.44 -14.99
CA PHE A 583 1.01 42.06 -14.63
C PHE A 583 0.23 42.01 -13.32
N VAL A 584 0.54 42.92 -12.40
CA VAL A 584 -0.17 43.07 -11.13
C VAL A 584 -1.61 43.55 -11.34
N SER A 585 -1.84 44.45 -12.30
CA SER A 585 -3.16 45.02 -12.60
C SER A 585 -4.22 43.97 -13.00
N TYR A 586 -3.80 42.82 -13.52
CA TYR A 586 -4.70 41.69 -13.80
C TYR A 586 -5.47 41.27 -12.54
N PHE A 587 -4.79 41.21 -11.39
CA PHE A 587 -5.37 40.77 -10.12
C PHE A 587 -6.22 41.84 -9.44
N HIS A 588 -6.22 43.08 -9.95
CA HIS A 588 -7.13 44.12 -9.46
C HIS A 588 -8.61 43.76 -9.71
N GLY A 589 -8.90 42.84 -10.64
CA GLY A 589 -10.24 42.27 -10.82
C GLY A 589 -10.77 41.51 -9.60
N TYR A 590 -9.91 41.15 -8.64
CA TYR A 590 -10.31 40.53 -7.38
C TYR A 590 -10.48 41.53 -6.23
N GLU A 591 -10.12 42.79 -6.41
CA GLU A 591 -10.32 43.83 -5.39
C GLU A 591 -11.80 44.00 -5.07
N ASN A 592 -12.10 44.26 -3.79
CA ASN A 592 -13.46 44.49 -3.29
C ASN A 592 -14.48 43.38 -3.58
N SER A 593 -14.03 42.19 -3.99
CA SER A 593 -14.89 41.04 -4.25
C SER A 593 -15.44 40.46 -2.95
N ILE A 594 -16.71 40.79 -2.64
CA ILE A 594 -17.42 40.27 -1.47
C ILE A 594 -17.46 38.74 -1.48
N ARG A 595 -17.66 38.12 -2.66
CA ARG A 595 -17.67 36.66 -2.81
C ARG A 595 -16.35 36.01 -2.37
N LEU A 596 -15.23 36.69 -2.59
CA LEU A 596 -13.89 36.22 -2.21
C LEU A 596 -13.48 36.68 -0.80
N GLY A 597 -14.29 37.51 -0.15
CA GLY A 597 -13.94 38.15 1.11
C GLY A 597 -12.86 39.21 0.99
N ASN A 598 -12.58 39.70 -0.22
CA ASN A 598 -11.59 40.75 -0.44
C ASN A 598 -12.27 42.09 -0.18
N THR A 599 -11.88 42.78 0.89
CA THR A 599 -12.51 44.06 1.26
C THR A 599 -11.51 45.12 1.70
N GLY A 600 -10.23 44.76 1.84
CA GLY A 600 -9.14 45.70 2.03
C GLY A 600 -8.45 46.02 0.71
N SER A 601 -7.84 47.20 0.62
CA SER A 601 -7.01 47.56 -0.52
C SER A 601 -5.82 46.61 -0.65
N GLY A 602 -5.62 46.07 -1.85
CA GLY A 602 -4.51 45.14 -2.15
C GLY A 602 -4.84 43.68 -1.85
N ASP A 603 -6.04 43.37 -1.37
CA ASP A 603 -6.49 41.99 -1.12
C ASP A 603 -6.53 41.17 -2.41
N GLY A 604 -6.82 41.80 -3.55
CA GLY A 604 -6.89 41.11 -4.83
C GLY A 604 -5.56 40.49 -5.22
N VAL A 605 -4.46 41.26 -5.10
CA VAL A 605 -3.10 40.76 -5.35
C VAL A 605 -2.65 39.83 -4.21
N LYS A 606 -2.91 40.20 -2.95
CA LYS A 606 -2.44 39.43 -1.79
C LYS A 606 -3.04 38.03 -1.74
N PHE A 607 -4.32 37.89 -2.09
CA PHE A 607 -5.07 36.62 -2.03
C PHE A 607 -5.42 36.07 -3.42
N ARG A 608 -4.57 36.34 -4.42
CA ARG A 608 -4.61 35.67 -5.73
C ARG A 608 -4.46 34.14 -5.62
N GLY A 609 -4.82 33.41 -6.67
CA GLY A 609 -4.76 31.94 -6.70
C GLY A 609 -3.36 31.37 -6.45
N ARG A 610 -3.25 30.44 -5.48
CA ARG A 610 -2.03 29.65 -5.21
C ARG A 610 -2.34 28.19 -4.85
N GLY A 611 -1.32 27.33 -4.95
CA GLY A 611 -1.39 25.91 -4.64
C GLY A 611 -2.08 25.08 -5.72
N PHE A 612 -2.19 23.77 -5.50
CA PHE A 612 -2.67 22.82 -6.51
C PHE A 612 -4.14 23.02 -6.91
N LYS A 613 -4.93 23.69 -6.07
CA LYS A 613 -6.36 23.96 -6.30
C LYS A 613 -6.67 25.44 -6.56
N GLN A 614 -5.63 26.29 -6.69
CA GLN A 614 -5.77 27.74 -6.84
C GLN A 614 -6.65 28.34 -5.73
N LEU A 615 -6.21 28.21 -4.47
CA LEU A 615 -6.86 28.86 -3.33
C LEU A 615 -6.87 30.37 -3.55
N THR A 616 -8.06 30.98 -3.66
CA THR A 616 -8.22 32.40 -4.04
C THR A 616 -9.18 33.11 -3.09
N GLY A 617 -8.86 34.33 -2.70
CA GLY A 617 -9.69 35.20 -1.88
C GLY A 617 -9.44 35.06 -0.39
N ARG A 618 -9.45 36.20 0.33
CA ARG A 618 -9.18 36.28 1.76
C ARG A 618 -10.03 35.32 2.59
N TYR A 619 -11.27 35.07 2.18
CA TYR A 619 -12.14 34.07 2.81
C TYR A 619 -11.51 32.69 2.80
N ASN A 620 -11.20 32.16 1.61
CA ASN A 620 -10.67 30.81 1.48
C ASN A 620 -9.29 30.66 2.12
N TYR A 621 -8.46 31.70 2.04
CA TYR A 621 -7.21 31.75 2.80
C TYR A 621 -7.46 31.70 4.31
N SER A 622 -8.41 32.44 4.86
CA SER A 622 -8.68 32.44 6.31
C SER A 622 -9.12 31.06 6.80
N GLU A 623 -9.96 30.36 6.02
CA GLU A 623 -10.44 29.02 6.36
C GLU A 623 -9.31 28.00 6.43
N TYR A 624 -8.38 28.05 5.47
CA TYR A 624 -7.21 27.18 5.49
C TYR A 624 -6.23 27.55 6.61
N TRP A 625 -6.02 28.84 6.90
CA TRP A 625 -5.16 29.28 8.01
C TRP A 625 -5.70 28.83 9.37
N VAL A 626 -7.01 28.92 9.58
CA VAL A 626 -7.67 28.38 10.78
C VAL A 626 -7.50 26.86 10.84
N PHE A 627 -7.71 26.16 9.73
CA PHE A 627 -7.50 24.71 9.66
C PHE A 627 -6.06 24.30 10.03
N ARG A 628 -5.06 25.08 9.61
CA ARG A 628 -3.64 24.84 9.95
C ARG A 628 -3.24 25.29 11.36
N GLY A 629 -4.14 25.94 12.11
CA GLY A 629 -3.83 26.55 13.40
C GLY A 629 -2.91 27.77 13.30
N TRP A 630 -2.81 28.40 12.13
CA TRP A 630 -2.00 29.60 11.90
C TRP A 630 -2.79 30.89 12.13
N LEU A 631 -4.10 30.79 12.27
CA LEU A 631 -5.01 31.88 12.60
C LEU A 631 -6.01 31.35 13.64
N ASP A 632 -6.17 32.07 14.74
CA ASP A 632 -7.26 31.78 15.68
C ASP A 632 -8.59 32.20 15.05
N GLY A 633 -9.50 31.23 14.86
CA GLY A 633 -10.82 31.49 14.28
C GLY A 633 -11.70 32.42 15.12
N ASN A 634 -11.36 32.67 16.38
CA ASN A 634 -12.03 33.63 17.25
C ASN A 634 -11.39 35.04 17.20
N SER A 635 -10.29 35.22 16.48
CA SER A 635 -9.60 36.52 16.40
C SER A 635 -10.34 37.54 15.51
N TYR A 636 -11.42 37.14 14.84
CA TYR A 636 -12.21 37.99 13.97
C TYR A 636 -13.68 37.53 13.95
N ASP A 637 -14.61 38.46 13.72
CA ASP A 637 -16.02 38.11 13.53
C ASP A 637 -16.21 37.47 12.15
N ARG A 638 -16.68 36.22 12.09
CA ARG A 638 -16.96 35.52 10.81
C ARG A 638 -18.04 36.23 9.99
N ALA A 639 -18.92 37.00 10.63
CA ALA A 639 -19.89 37.83 9.93
C ALA A 639 -19.21 38.93 9.09
N TRP A 640 -17.91 39.19 9.27
CA TRP A 640 -17.15 40.14 8.46
C TRP A 640 -17.26 39.91 6.96
N PHE A 641 -17.24 38.65 6.52
CA PHE A 641 -17.37 38.30 5.10
C PHE A 641 -18.74 38.61 4.50
N SER A 642 -19.78 38.78 5.32
CA SER A 642 -21.16 39.04 4.87
C SER A 642 -21.68 40.42 5.23
N LYS A 643 -21.25 40.99 6.36
CA LYS A 643 -21.81 42.22 6.96
C LYS A 643 -20.81 43.36 7.09
N LYS A 644 -19.50 43.10 6.94
CA LYS A 644 -18.42 44.10 7.14
C LYS A 644 -18.64 44.99 8.38
N PRO A 645 -18.79 44.41 9.59
CA PRO A 645 -18.91 45.20 10.81
C PRO A 645 -17.61 46.01 11.04
N PRO A 646 -17.65 47.09 11.85
CA PRO A 646 -16.46 47.84 12.23
C PRO A 646 -15.41 46.93 12.90
N GLY A 647 -14.15 47.01 12.47
CA GLY A 647 -13.03 46.20 12.98
C GLY A 647 -12.19 45.56 11.87
N ASP A 648 -11.06 44.97 12.25
CA ASP A 648 -10.19 44.27 11.31
C ASP A 648 -10.74 42.89 10.95
N GLY A 649 -10.72 42.56 9.64
CA GLY A 649 -10.98 41.20 9.16
C GLY A 649 -9.84 40.24 9.52
N PRO A 650 -9.90 38.98 9.06
CA PRO A 650 -8.83 38.03 9.35
C PRO A 650 -7.47 38.51 8.83
N VAL A 651 -6.48 38.45 9.71
CA VAL A 651 -5.09 38.83 9.43
C VAL A 651 -4.32 37.60 8.98
N ILE A 652 -3.98 37.57 7.69
CA ILE A 652 -3.28 36.45 7.08
C ILE A 652 -1.87 36.87 6.76
N THR A 653 -0.92 36.31 7.51
CA THR A 653 0.51 36.49 7.31
C THR A 653 1.04 35.42 6.37
N ASN A 654 1.97 35.82 5.49
CA ASN A 654 2.69 34.95 4.56
C ASN A 654 1.80 34.08 3.64
N PRO A 655 0.78 34.64 2.95
CA PRO A 655 -0.10 33.88 2.05
C PRO A 655 0.64 33.19 0.89
N GLU A 656 1.82 33.69 0.51
CA GLU A 656 2.72 33.08 -0.47
C GLU A 656 3.19 31.67 -0.08
N ARG A 657 3.13 31.30 1.21
CA ARG A 657 3.47 29.94 1.67
C ARG A 657 2.73 28.87 0.89
N VAL A 658 1.48 29.10 0.53
CA VAL A 658 0.65 28.15 -0.25
C VAL A 658 1.13 27.98 -1.69
N GLY A 659 2.01 28.86 -2.20
CA GLY A 659 2.70 28.67 -3.48
C GLY A 659 4.19 28.31 -3.35
N ASN A 660 4.83 28.68 -2.23
CA ASN A 660 6.28 28.54 -2.03
C ASN A 660 6.67 27.20 -1.35
N ASP A 661 5.84 26.71 -0.42
CA ASP A 661 6.10 25.47 0.32
C ASP A 661 5.42 24.29 -0.36
N SER A 662 6.19 23.28 -0.77
CA SER A 662 5.66 22.17 -1.57
C SER A 662 4.59 21.37 -0.84
N TYR A 663 4.69 21.21 0.48
CA TYR A 663 3.65 20.54 1.26
C TYR A 663 2.37 21.37 1.29
N SER A 664 2.45 22.66 1.61
CA SER A 664 1.28 23.56 1.66
C SER A 664 0.61 23.73 0.30
N CYS A 665 1.37 23.73 -0.80
CA CYS A 665 0.83 23.70 -2.16
C CYS A 665 -0.16 22.55 -2.37
N VAL A 666 0.21 21.36 -1.89
CA VAL A 666 -0.59 20.14 -2.08
C VAL A 666 -1.66 20.00 -0.99
N ASP A 667 -1.34 20.35 0.26
CA ASP A 667 -2.22 20.24 1.42
C ASP A 667 -3.46 21.12 1.27
N THR A 668 -3.38 22.27 0.60
CA THR A 668 -4.56 23.07 0.26
C THR A 668 -5.56 22.35 -0.64
N ALA A 669 -5.10 21.51 -1.58
CA ALA A 669 -5.98 20.69 -2.40
C ALA A 669 -6.59 19.54 -1.58
N GLY A 670 -5.82 18.90 -0.71
CA GLY A 670 -6.34 17.88 0.21
C GLY A 670 -7.37 18.43 1.19
N PHE A 671 -7.10 19.60 1.79
CA PHE A 671 -8.04 20.37 2.61
C PHE A 671 -9.34 20.67 1.85
N PHE A 672 -9.24 21.14 0.60
CA PHE A 672 -10.40 21.40 -0.23
C PHE A 672 -11.24 20.14 -0.43
N CYS A 673 -10.60 19.00 -0.72
CA CYS A 673 -11.30 17.73 -0.91
C CYS A 673 -12.17 17.39 0.29
N VAL A 674 -11.60 17.37 1.51
CA VAL A 674 -12.33 16.95 2.72
C VAL A 674 -13.30 18.00 3.25
N ARG A 675 -13.12 19.27 2.90
CA ARG A 675 -14.08 20.33 3.22
C ARG A 675 -15.34 20.25 2.35
N TYR A 676 -15.21 19.84 1.09
CA TYR A 676 -16.28 19.77 0.09
C TYR A 676 -16.62 18.33 -0.33
N PRO A 677 -16.56 17.38 0.61
CA PRO A 677 -16.45 15.91 0.44
C PRO A 677 -16.23 15.40 -1.00
N VAL A 678 -15.11 15.77 -1.61
CA VAL A 678 -14.75 15.35 -2.97
C VAL A 678 -14.50 13.85 -3.03
N GLU A 679 -13.89 13.29 -1.99
CA GLU A 679 -13.62 11.85 -1.85
C GLU A 679 -14.91 11.02 -1.88
N LYS A 680 -15.99 11.49 -1.27
CA LYS A 680 -17.32 10.86 -1.34
C LYS A 680 -17.86 10.79 -2.76
N THR A 681 -17.57 11.81 -3.56
CA THR A 681 -18.01 11.87 -4.97
C THR A 681 -17.10 11.02 -5.86
N ALA A 682 -15.80 10.96 -5.57
CA ALA A 682 -14.85 10.10 -6.27
C ALA A 682 -15.19 8.61 -6.06
N ASP A 683 -15.68 8.24 -4.89
CA ASP A 683 -16.06 6.86 -4.54
C ASP A 683 -17.26 6.31 -5.35
N ILE A 684 -17.93 7.15 -6.17
CA ILE A 684 -18.89 6.69 -7.20
C ILE A 684 -18.19 5.77 -8.22
N GLY A 685 -16.88 5.93 -8.41
CA GLY A 685 -16.04 5.02 -9.20
C GLY A 685 -15.37 5.68 -10.41
N MET A 686 -14.83 4.83 -11.29
CA MET A 686 -14.09 5.23 -12.49
C MET A 686 -15.01 5.41 -13.70
N SER A 687 -15.72 6.55 -13.76
CA SER A 687 -16.56 6.90 -14.90
C SER A 687 -16.49 8.38 -15.25
N LYS A 688 -16.83 8.72 -16.51
CA LYS A 688 -16.97 10.11 -16.97
C LYS A 688 -18.01 10.89 -16.15
N LEU A 689 -19.07 10.22 -15.68
CA LEU A 689 -20.09 10.82 -14.82
C LEU A 689 -19.51 11.20 -13.45
N ALA A 690 -18.78 10.28 -12.81
CA ALA A 690 -18.12 10.54 -11.53
C ALA A 690 -17.08 11.67 -11.66
N SER A 691 -16.23 11.64 -12.69
CA SER A 691 -15.23 12.69 -12.94
C SER A 691 -15.88 14.06 -13.18
N ARG A 692 -17.02 14.12 -13.89
CA ARG A 692 -17.80 15.34 -14.05
C ARG A 692 -18.39 15.84 -12.72
N ALA A 693 -18.87 14.93 -11.86
CA ALA A 693 -19.40 15.29 -10.56
C ALA A 693 -18.30 15.87 -9.65
N VAL A 694 -17.13 15.24 -9.61
CA VAL A 694 -15.93 15.77 -8.92
C VAL A 694 -15.55 17.15 -9.47
N SER A 695 -15.50 17.30 -10.79
CA SER A 695 -15.13 18.57 -11.43
C SER A 695 -16.10 19.71 -11.09
N ARG A 696 -17.40 19.43 -10.96
CA ARG A 696 -18.41 20.43 -10.57
C ARG A 696 -18.26 20.93 -9.14
N ILE A 697 -17.72 20.10 -8.24
CA ILE A 697 -17.38 20.54 -6.88
C ILE A 697 -16.16 21.46 -6.92
N ILE A 698 -15.14 21.07 -7.69
CA ILE A 698 -13.85 21.77 -7.81
C ILE A 698 -13.97 23.12 -8.50
N ASN A 699 -14.72 23.18 -9.60
CA ASN A 699 -15.00 24.41 -10.33
C ASN A 699 -16.36 24.30 -11.03
N PRO A 700 -17.46 24.76 -10.40
CA PRO A 700 -18.82 24.59 -10.92
C PRO A 700 -19.07 25.30 -12.24
N TYR A 701 -18.24 26.29 -12.59
CA TYR A 701 -18.38 27.09 -13.81
C TYR A 701 -17.54 26.57 -14.98
N ASP A 702 -16.62 25.62 -14.74
CA ASP A 702 -15.74 25.08 -15.77
C ASP A 702 -16.42 23.92 -16.52
N ILE A 703 -16.90 24.23 -17.71
CA ILE A 703 -17.49 23.25 -18.62
C ILE A 703 -16.51 22.79 -19.71
N ASN A 704 -15.44 23.55 -19.97
CA ASN A 704 -14.57 23.36 -21.12
C ASN A 704 -13.50 22.30 -20.85
N SER A 705 -12.97 22.22 -19.63
CA SER A 705 -11.91 21.28 -19.30
C SER A 705 -12.41 19.89 -18.89
N LEU A 706 -13.73 19.69 -18.78
CA LEU A 706 -14.32 18.41 -18.34
C LEU A 706 -13.82 17.18 -19.14
N PRO A 707 -13.66 17.25 -20.48
CA PRO A 707 -13.10 16.12 -21.24
C PRO A 707 -11.64 15.82 -20.87
N LEU A 708 -10.83 16.86 -20.66
CA LEU A 708 -9.42 16.72 -20.28
C LEU A 708 -9.29 16.13 -18.88
N ARG A 709 -10.03 16.65 -17.89
CA ARG A 709 -10.05 16.11 -16.52
C ARG A 709 -10.36 14.62 -16.49
N TRP A 710 -11.31 14.18 -17.32
CA TRP A 710 -11.63 12.76 -17.44
C TRP A 710 -10.49 11.95 -18.09
N ALA A 711 -9.91 12.45 -19.18
CA ALA A 711 -8.79 11.79 -19.84
C ALA A 711 -7.59 11.60 -18.88
N GLU A 712 -7.22 12.65 -18.15
CA GLU A 712 -6.14 12.61 -17.15
C GLU A 712 -6.46 11.65 -15.99
N THR A 713 -7.72 11.66 -15.51
CA THR A 713 -8.20 10.71 -14.50
C THR A 713 -8.06 9.26 -14.98
N GLN A 714 -8.43 9.00 -16.23
CA GLN A 714 -8.35 7.67 -16.83
C GLN A 714 -6.90 7.21 -17.02
N MET A 715 -6.01 8.11 -17.47
CA MET A 715 -4.58 7.80 -17.60
C MET A 715 -3.95 7.49 -16.25
N ALA A 716 -4.21 8.30 -15.22
CA ALA A 716 -3.74 8.01 -13.87
C ALA A 716 -4.22 6.63 -13.37
N TYR A 717 -5.49 6.28 -13.61
CA TYR A 717 -6.03 4.99 -13.20
C TYR A 717 -5.45 3.81 -13.98
N GLN A 718 -5.11 3.98 -15.26
CA GLN A 718 -4.45 2.92 -16.04
C GLN A 718 -3.09 2.55 -15.45
N ILE A 719 -2.37 3.52 -14.88
CA ILE A 719 -1.10 3.29 -14.19
C ILE A 719 -1.36 2.71 -12.80
N LEU A 720 -2.13 3.40 -11.96
CA LEU A 720 -2.27 3.11 -10.54
C LEU A 720 -3.25 1.97 -10.22
N GLY A 721 -4.41 1.98 -10.87
CA GLY A 721 -5.50 1.05 -10.61
C GLY A 721 -5.33 -0.30 -11.29
N ASP A 722 -6.12 -1.27 -10.86
CA ASP A 722 -6.21 -2.58 -11.49
C ASP A 722 -7.56 -2.67 -12.21
N LYS A 723 -7.58 -3.30 -13.39
CA LYS A 723 -8.84 -3.73 -13.99
C LYS A 723 -9.19 -5.04 -13.31
N VAL A 724 -10.31 -5.07 -12.59
CA VAL A 724 -10.90 -6.30 -12.05
C VAL A 724 -11.62 -7.04 -13.17
#